data_AF-A0A815DVH8-F1
#
_entry.id   AF-A0A815DVH8-F1
#
_cell.length_a   1.000
_cell.length_b   1.000
_cell.length_c   1.000
_cell.angle_alpha   90.00
_cell.angle_beta   90.00
_cell.angle_gamma   90.00
#
_symmetry.space_group_name_H-M   'P 1'
#
loop_
_entity.id
_entity.type
_entity.pdbx_description
1 polymer ?
#
loop_
_entity_poly.entity_id
_entity_poly.type
_entity_poly.pdbx_seq_one_letter_code
_entity_poly.pdbx_strand_id
1 'polypeptide(L)'
;MARINMKGRRWSDAVLCKFENDHVNVFLENFEHATQKHEQRRQKIKKDEELENEKSVPEYRITFGEKPEGITSKEYELLYIETLYTIKHKIGTTTSKYIEGENDLYAYAQEAFGLSPENHLRLLTKASEEKAPILILNIEIVEAKDLEAKDANGFSDPYCMLGIVPEMHKSVLSHQSSGAGGASSDEEVATDSKLGFMKRLKSFRKSTIRRSQGREKNAAVTSQNSQTNCSLRDKLPAKYIQTTDVKKATLNPIWMEKFRFNIEGSKTETFHLDIWDHDDEFSVFEAARKLNQVQGFKGLNRYFKQIAQSARTNSDESSHVDDFLGSVNLKISEIPSTGIDKWFSLEGRSENSKVHGQIHIRANLATREDRGISEEDNWTDIKQHVELLQIFIDHELNAFKGKTTEWTGELSRDAETILHQHAIQGDITDIQRKMCRWIAYSKKHLERTLTHKLLLSITEQLEQTWQPTSLSRDESDMLREGFTLFINHCFKQIAKIRELFPAANKIAMERLEQLLTIVAKLHSMEVFHYCCPFQNSLQHELSLIIKAGTIEWFDRMVLETTKPRLTSDEEILRNMSELIYILIADAHSAVKYYNPIFESTVKLAFYHISFKKIDGKLMDMITKALEEELGQQIYLSPTKLLENNEPDSADIAAFASAAEQTSLSLFELYLTLNELSKYKIYVNESHRSNLKINQYYVYFGVALKKWLAVARNKLLHRIEYSLDKDKIDTTLNNKFTSSSLDISNCFIQITQFWRRLAWPDILSSIIFLIKITEDIANATRLYATLIEDKLNAKKFYETNDLTFYTQELSLTVNNIERIRESFKQLPIELSYDKLLVAAEKFQTIAVVDDYRKRIEIIVAGCSQDITDRIYQILSKVITNMEMELKQYLFHIVEAPEASDVQDTIQPLLTFLNNQLLPYRDLLIRQNLTRLLELIWAVLIDQILSEVEHGTSPRTISSYARLLKAVELLVEYFNNDEQCLPKEILKTDKYRLVKKLLKYQSTDTQLLIKLYYQEKLQEQERANNSSQADLGKLYCRAYYHSKEGTLYIEIVSCKSLKPCDSNGLSDPYVEMQLCPTFFYPHIEKQQTSIIKKTLNPQFNEKFEFRLTEKECIISGGIVHFTVMDHDLMWSNDFEGEAFLEISKITGINHDNRPTDELKQIELALTHPKALRSRIIEILEQRVADKLATEFVKKRREIENQ
;
A
#
# COMPACT_ATOMS: atom_id res chain seq x y z
N MET A 1 -32.26 0.47 -19.49
CA MET A 1 -32.31 -0.31 -18.23
C MET A 1 -32.78 0.48 -16.99
N ALA A 2 -32.83 1.82 -16.95
CA ALA A 2 -33.23 2.57 -15.74
C ALA A 2 -34.75 2.80 -15.53
N ARG A 3 -35.62 2.57 -16.52
CA ARG A 3 -37.08 2.83 -16.42
C ARG A 3 -37.96 1.62 -16.04
N ILE A 4 -37.38 0.42 -15.91
CA ILE A 4 -38.11 -0.78 -15.47
C ILE A 4 -38.04 -0.96 -13.94
N ASN A 5 -37.08 -0.33 -13.25
CA ASN A 5 -36.87 -0.46 -11.80
C ASN A 5 -37.83 0.34 -10.90
N MET A 6 -38.65 1.26 -11.43
CA MET A 6 -39.56 2.07 -10.59
C MET A 6 -40.97 1.48 -10.45
N LYS A 7 -41.45 0.66 -11.39
CA LYS A 7 -42.79 0.06 -11.30
C LYS A 7 -42.83 -1.25 -10.48
N GLY A 8 -41.69 -1.90 -10.27
CA GLY A 8 -41.57 -3.07 -9.38
C GLY A 8 -41.59 -2.74 -7.88
N ARG A 9 -41.25 -1.51 -7.48
CA ARG A 9 -41.24 -1.10 -6.06
C ARG A 9 -42.63 -0.96 -5.43
N ARG A 10 -43.68 -0.68 -6.22
CA ARG A 10 -45.05 -0.58 -5.67
C ARG A 10 -45.73 -1.93 -5.46
N TRP A 11 -45.24 -3.00 -6.08
CA TRP A 11 -45.72 -4.37 -5.86
C TRP A 11 -44.87 -5.12 -4.82
N SER A 12 -43.60 -4.75 -4.60
CA SER A 12 -42.79 -5.29 -3.51
C SER A 12 -43.39 -4.93 -2.15
N ASP A 13 -43.84 -3.70 -1.95
CA ASP A 13 -44.27 -3.24 -0.62
C ASP A 13 -45.62 -3.84 -0.17
N ALA A 14 -46.47 -4.24 -1.12
CA ALA A 14 -47.76 -4.87 -0.81
C ALA A 14 -47.68 -6.39 -0.60
N VAL A 15 -46.64 -7.05 -1.13
CA VAL A 15 -46.41 -8.51 -0.96
C VAL A 15 -45.43 -8.79 0.18
N LEU A 16 -44.52 -7.86 0.50
CA LEU A 16 -43.62 -7.93 1.67
C LEU A 16 -44.37 -7.79 3.01
N CYS A 17 -45.49 -7.06 3.07
CA CYS A 17 -46.25 -6.84 4.31
C CYS A 17 -47.07 -8.04 4.83
N LYS A 18 -46.90 -9.26 4.31
CA LYS A 18 -47.67 -10.44 4.78
C LYS A 18 -46.84 -11.66 5.21
N PHE A 19 -45.52 -11.59 5.22
CA PHE A 19 -44.66 -12.73 5.56
C PHE A 19 -43.62 -12.40 6.65
N GLU A 20 -44.07 -11.74 7.73
CA GLU A 20 -43.22 -11.30 8.87
C GLU A 20 -42.84 -12.39 9.88
N ASN A 21 -43.13 -13.68 9.65
CA ASN A 21 -42.91 -14.74 10.66
C ASN A 21 -42.12 -15.97 10.17
N ASP A 22 -41.21 -15.82 9.20
CA ASP A 22 -40.35 -16.94 8.74
C ASP A 22 -38.89 -16.78 9.21
N HIS A 23 -38.43 -17.67 10.10
CA HIS A 23 -37.04 -17.81 10.61
C HIS A 23 -35.95 -17.98 9.52
N VAL A 24 -36.34 -18.06 8.24
CA VAL A 24 -35.45 -18.22 7.09
C VAL A 24 -35.01 -16.89 6.50
N ASN A 25 -35.92 -15.92 6.31
CA ASN A 25 -35.57 -14.58 5.82
C ASN A 25 -34.76 -13.79 6.86
N VAL A 26 -35.13 -13.95 8.13
CA VAL A 26 -34.40 -13.37 9.27
C VAL A 26 -32.90 -13.74 9.22
N PHE A 27 -32.54 -14.97 8.86
CA PHE A 27 -31.14 -15.41 8.84
C PHE A 27 -30.26 -14.72 7.79
N LEU A 28 -30.79 -14.47 6.59
CA LEU A 28 -30.06 -13.80 5.52
C LEU A 28 -30.08 -12.27 5.70
N GLU A 29 -31.19 -11.71 6.20
CA GLU A 29 -31.35 -10.28 6.53
C GLU A 29 -30.49 -9.85 7.73
N ASN A 30 -30.27 -10.76 8.70
CA ASN A 30 -29.46 -10.48 9.88
C ASN A 30 -28.01 -10.11 9.54
N PHE A 31 -27.40 -10.73 8.52
CA PHE A 31 -26.06 -10.34 8.07
C PHE A 31 -26.06 -8.96 7.40
N GLU A 32 -27.10 -8.64 6.64
CA GLU A 32 -27.26 -7.31 6.07
C GLU A 32 -27.32 -6.24 7.17
N HIS A 33 -28.06 -6.49 8.25
CA HIS A 33 -28.07 -5.62 9.43
C HIS A 33 -26.68 -5.46 10.06
N ALA A 34 -25.91 -6.55 10.21
CA ALA A 34 -24.53 -6.49 10.70
C ALA A 34 -23.61 -5.63 9.79
N THR A 35 -23.73 -5.77 8.47
CA THR A 35 -22.97 -4.94 7.52
C THR A 35 -23.36 -3.45 7.57
N GLN A 36 -24.65 -3.15 7.74
CA GLN A 36 -25.12 -1.78 7.91
C GLN A 36 -24.61 -1.16 9.21
N LYS A 37 -24.64 -1.92 10.32
CA LYS A 37 -24.08 -1.51 11.61
C LYS A 37 -22.57 -1.22 11.51
N HIS A 38 -21.83 -2.07 10.79
CA HIS A 38 -20.40 -1.85 10.51
C HIS A 38 -20.16 -0.53 9.75
N GLU A 39 -20.94 -0.26 8.69
CA GLU A 39 -20.82 0.98 7.92
C GLU A 39 -21.19 2.23 8.75
N GLN A 40 -22.22 2.13 9.60
CA GLN A 40 -22.59 3.21 10.52
C GLN A 40 -21.45 3.53 11.50
N ARG A 41 -20.79 2.52 12.07
CA ARG A 41 -19.64 2.72 12.96
C ARG A 41 -18.46 3.35 12.23
N ARG A 42 -18.21 2.95 10.98
CA ARG A 42 -17.19 3.56 10.11
C ARG A 42 -17.46 5.05 9.85
N GLN A 43 -18.72 5.43 9.64
CA GLN A 43 -19.10 6.83 9.52
C GLN A 43 -18.95 7.61 10.84
N LYS A 44 -19.22 6.96 11.98
CA LYS A 44 -19.05 7.56 13.30
C LYS A 44 -17.60 7.95 13.57
N ILE A 45 -16.62 7.10 13.24
CA ILE A 45 -15.19 7.39 13.40
C ILE A 45 -14.81 8.71 12.72
N LYS A 46 -15.32 8.96 11.51
CA LYS A 46 -15.07 10.21 10.79
C LYS A 46 -15.67 11.44 11.48
N LYS A 47 -16.86 11.30 12.07
CA LYS A 47 -17.52 12.39 12.82
C LYS A 47 -16.81 12.69 14.14
N ASP A 48 -16.33 11.65 14.83
CA ASP A 48 -15.62 11.80 16.11
C ASP A 48 -14.28 12.52 15.91
N GLU A 49 -13.62 12.37 14.74
CA GLU A 49 -12.43 13.12 14.34
C GLU A 49 -12.70 14.64 14.21
N GLU A 50 -13.82 15.02 13.60
CA GLU A 50 -14.22 16.43 13.45
C GLU A 50 -14.44 17.09 14.82
N LEU A 51 -15.05 16.36 15.76
CA LEU A 51 -15.33 16.83 17.12
C LEU A 51 -14.05 17.00 17.97
N GLU A 52 -12.99 16.24 17.67
CA GLU A 52 -11.74 16.27 18.43
C GLU A 52 -10.90 17.53 18.12
N ASN A 53 -11.07 18.13 16.93
CA ASN A 53 -10.44 19.39 16.55
C ASN A 53 -10.95 20.59 17.38
N GLU A 54 -12.17 20.51 17.92
CA GLU A 54 -12.80 21.57 18.73
C GLU A 54 -12.41 21.50 20.22
N LYS A 55 -11.75 20.43 20.68
CA LYS A 55 -11.37 20.27 22.09
C LYS A 55 -10.17 21.13 22.47
N SER A 56 -10.20 21.71 23.68
CA SER A 56 -9.07 22.45 24.24
C SER A 56 -7.85 21.55 24.45
N VAL A 57 -6.66 22.07 24.17
CA VAL A 57 -5.41 21.34 24.41
C VAL A 57 -5.25 21.10 25.92
N PRO A 58 -4.99 19.87 26.38
CA PRO A 58 -4.76 19.60 27.79
C PRO A 58 -3.62 20.48 28.34
N GLU A 59 -3.84 21.15 29.48
CA GLU A 59 -2.77 21.86 30.18
C GLU A 59 -1.83 20.86 30.87
N TYR A 60 -0.54 20.93 30.56
CA TYR A 60 0.47 20.05 31.12
C TYR A 60 0.68 20.35 32.60
N ARG A 61 0.15 19.51 33.47
CA ARG A 61 0.73 19.27 34.80
C ARG A 61 0.93 17.78 34.97
N ILE A 62 2.05 17.28 34.44
CA ILE A 62 2.55 16.02 34.96
C ILE A 62 3.22 16.38 36.29
N THR A 63 2.49 16.22 37.40
CA THR A 63 3.09 16.30 38.74
C THR A 63 4.02 15.10 38.90
N PHE A 64 5.33 15.32 38.77
CA PHE A 64 6.34 14.29 39.00
C PHE A 64 6.62 14.16 40.50
N GLY A 65 6.74 12.91 40.96
CA GLY A 65 6.85 12.50 42.37
C GLY A 65 8.19 12.75 43.05
N GLU A 66 9.11 13.50 42.44
CA GLU A 66 10.31 13.98 43.10
C GLU A 66 10.45 15.46 42.77
N LYS A 67 10.18 16.32 43.76
CA LYS A 67 10.65 17.70 43.67
C LYS A 67 12.18 17.62 43.59
N PRO A 68 12.84 18.34 42.66
CA PRO A 68 14.27 18.52 42.77
C PRO A 68 14.60 18.98 44.19
N GLU A 69 15.70 18.51 44.78
CA GLU A 69 16.17 18.97 46.09
C GLU A 69 16.22 20.50 46.05
N GLY A 70 15.19 21.13 46.61
CA GLY A 70 15.06 22.57 46.60
C GLY A 70 16.14 23.16 47.47
N ILE A 71 16.66 24.32 47.06
CA ILE A 71 17.60 25.12 47.85
C ILE A 71 17.12 25.15 49.30
N THR A 72 17.96 24.73 50.23
CA THR A 72 17.59 24.76 51.65
C THR A 72 17.35 26.21 52.08
N SER A 73 16.50 26.43 53.08
CA SER A 73 16.23 27.78 53.60
C SER A 73 17.52 28.56 53.93
N LYS A 74 18.57 27.86 54.38
CA LYS A 74 19.88 28.45 54.66
C LYS A 74 20.67 28.81 53.39
N GLU A 75 20.66 27.97 52.36
CA GLU A 75 21.30 28.26 51.07
C GLU A 75 20.59 29.41 50.35
N TYR A 76 19.26 29.50 50.48
CA TYR A 76 18.46 30.58 49.89
C TYR A 76 18.79 31.95 50.53
N GLU A 77 18.95 31.99 51.86
CA GLU A 77 19.43 33.20 52.54
C GLU A 77 20.87 33.56 52.14
N LEU A 78 21.76 32.58 51.97
CA LEU A 78 23.14 32.82 51.53
C LEU A 78 23.22 33.35 50.10
N LEU A 79 22.42 32.79 49.18
CA LEU A 79 22.32 33.27 47.80
C LEU A 79 21.79 34.70 47.73
N TYR A 80 20.85 35.05 48.61
CA TYR A 80 20.35 36.42 48.70
C TYR A 80 21.41 37.40 49.23
N ILE A 81 22.17 37.01 50.27
CA ILE A 81 23.30 37.80 50.77
C ILE A 81 24.31 38.05 49.65
N GLU A 82 24.64 37.01 48.88
CA GLU A 82 25.55 37.11 47.74
C GLU A 82 25.02 38.06 46.66
N THR A 83 23.72 38.01 46.38
CA THR A 83 23.07 38.93 45.43
C THR A 83 23.18 40.38 45.89
N LEU A 84 22.95 40.66 47.18
CA LEU A 84 23.10 42.00 47.75
C LEU A 84 24.57 42.45 47.76
N TYR A 85 25.50 41.54 48.06
CA TYR A 85 26.94 41.78 48.00
C TYR A 85 27.38 42.16 46.59
N THR A 86 26.89 41.43 45.57
CA THR A 86 27.11 41.71 44.14
C THR A 86 26.65 43.11 43.74
N ILE A 87 25.45 43.53 44.21
CA ILE A 87 24.89 44.87 43.92
C ILE A 87 25.70 45.98 44.59
N LYS A 88 26.18 45.76 45.81
CA LYS A 88 26.98 46.73 46.56
C LYS A 88 28.38 46.92 45.96
N HIS A 89 28.99 45.84 45.48
CA HIS A 89 30.38 45.84 45.01
C HIS A 89 30.50 45.79 43.48
N LYS A 90 29.59 46.46 42.76
CA LYS A 90 29.61 46.54 41.29
C LYS A 90 30.98 46.98 40.74
N ILE A 91 31.43 46.26 39.71
CA ILE A 91 32.73 46.50 39.05
C ILE A 91 32.56 46.98 37.60
N GLY A 92 33.55 47.75 37.14
CA GLY A 92 33.58 48.39 35.82
C GLY A 92 32.67 49.60 35.68
N THR A 93 32.87 50.38 34.60
CA THR A 93 31.94 51.47 34.24
C THR A 93 30.68 50.92 33.60
N THR A 94 29.53 51.48 33.98
CA THR A 94 28.22 51.03 33.51
C THR A 94 28.01 51.48 32.06
N THR A 95 27.88 50.52 31.14
CA THR A 95 27.47 50.82 29.76
C THR A 95 25.96 51.09 29.70
N SER A 96 25.48 51.79 28.64
CA SER A 96 24.06 52.15 28.45
C SER A 96 23.05 50.99 28.49
N LYS A 97 23.52 49.73 28.46
CA LYS A 97 22.73 48.51 28.57
C LYS A 97 22.34 48.17 30.02
N TYR A 98 23.08 48.64 31.02
CA TYR A 98 22.93 48.25 32.43
C TYR A 98 22.55 49.44 33.32
N ILE A 99 21.99 49.16 34.51
CA ILE A 99 21.46 50.18 35.42
C ILE A 99 22.54 50.68 36.39
N GLU A 100 22.66 52.01 36.51
CA GLU A 100 23.62 52.66 37.43
C GLU A 100 23.14 52.67 38.88
N GLY A 101 21.84 52.91 39.12
CA GLY A 101 21.25 53.00 40.47
C GLY A 101 21.29 51.68 41.22
N GLU A 102 21.71 51.70 42.49
CA GLU A 102 21.70 50.51 43.36
C GLU A 102 20.33 50.22 43.97
N ASN A 103 19.54 51.27 44.23
CA ASN A 103 18.23 51.15 44.90
C ASN A 103 17.22 50.34 44.07
N ASP A 104 17.20 50.54 42.76
CA ASP A 104 16.30 49.81 41.85
C ASP A 104 16.67 48.30 41.81
N LEU A 105 17.97 48.00 41.84
CA LEU A 105 18.46 46.61 41.88
C LEU A 105 18.14 45.92 43.22
N TYR A 106 18.24 46.63 44.35
CA TYR A 106 17.83 46.11 45.65
C TYR A 106 16.32 45.84 45.71
N ALA A 107 15.50 46.74 45.15
CA ALA A 107 14.06 46.56 45.07
C ALA A 107 13.71 45.32 44.23
N TYR A 108 14.30 45.20 43.03
CA TYR A 108 14.10 44.02 42.18
C TYR A 108 14.52 42.73 42.88
N ALA A 109 15.71 42.69 43.50
CA ALA A 109 16.19 41.52 44.22
C ALA A 109 15.26 41.14 45.39
N GLN A 110 14.75 42.12 46.14
CA GLN A 110 13.79 41.90 47.22
C GLN A 110 12.47 41.28 46.71
N GLU A 111 11.92 41.81 45.61
CA GLU A 111 10.69 41.31 45.01
C GLU A 111 10.88 39.91 44.41
N ALA A 112 11.99 39.67 43.71
CA ALA A 112 12.30 38.38 43.09
C ALA A 112 12.46 37.25 44.13
N PHE A 113 13.11 37.53 45.26
CA PHE A 113 13.28 36.56 46.34
C PHE A 113 12.05 36.45 47.27
N GLY A 114 11.05 37.31 47.12
CA GLY A 114 9.82 37.30 47.92
C GLY A 114 10.05 37.64 49.41
N LEU A 115 11.03 38.49 49.72
CA LEU A 115 11.45 38.78 51.09
C LEU A 115 10.69 39.97 51.70
N SER A 116 10.38 39.88 53.00
CA SER A 116 9.81 41.00 53.75
C SER A 116 10.82 42.14 53.92
N PRO A 117 10.37 43.41 54.05
CA PRO A 117 11.26 44.56 54.26
C PRO A 117 12.19 44.39 55.47
N GLU A 118 11.71 43.76 56.54
CA GLU A 118 12.50 43.49 57.75
C GLU A 118 13.65 42.51 57.49
N ASN A 119 13.37 41.42 56.76
CA ASN A 119 14.39 40.43 56.41
C ASN A 119 15.39 41.00 55.40
N HIS A 120 14.93 41.80 54.43
CA HIS A 120 15.78 42.51 53.48
C HIS A 120 16.80 43.39 54.22
N LEU A 121 16.35 44.26 55.14
CA LEU A 121 17.23 45.15 55.88
C LEU A 121 18.27 44.37 56.72
N ARG A 122 17.84 43.28 57.36
CA ARG A 122 18.72 42.40 58.16
C ARG A 122 19.81 41.78 57.29
N LEU A 123 19.45 41.22 56.14
CA LEU A 123 20.39 40.56 55.22
C LEU A 123 21.27 41.57 54.47
N LEU A 124 20.76 42.76 54.16
CA LEU A 124 21.51 43.87 53.57
C LEU A 124 22.58 44.41 54.52
N THR A 125 22.26 44.50 55.81
CA THR A 125 23.23 44.87 56.84
C THR A 125 24.35 43.82 56.89
N LYS A 126 23.99 42.55 56.89
CA LYS A 126 24.96 41.44 56.90
C LYS A 126 25.86 41.43 55.66
N ALA A 127 25.29 41.55 54.45
CA ALA A 127 26.06 41.69 53.21
C ALA A 127 26.95 42.94 53.24
N SER A 128 26.50 44.02 53.90
CA SER A 128 27.24 45.26 54.01
C SER A 128 28.43 45.22 54.97
N GLU A 129 28.40 44.33 55.97
CA GLU A 129 29.47 44.10 56.93
C GLU A 129 30.59 43.21 56.37
N GLU A 130 30.36 42.55 55.22
CA GLU A 130 31.37 41.73 54.56
C GLU A 130 32.50 42.58 53.95
N LYS A 131 33.70 42.00 53.90
CA LYS A 131 34.87 42.70 53.34
C LYS A 131 34.69 42.90 51.84
N ALA A 132 35.11 44.07 51.34
CA ALA A 132 35.11 44.34 49.90
C ALA A 132 36.01 43.33 49.15
N PRO A 133 35.61 42.92 47.93
CA PRO A 133 36.34 41.90 47.20
C PRO A 133 37.66 42.46 46.63
N ILE A 134 38.63 41.59 46.41
CA ILE A 134 39.89 41.94 45.74
C ILE A 134 39.58 42.03 44.24
N LEU A 135 39.87 43.17 43.62
CA LEU A 135 39.68 43.37 42.19
C LEU A 135 40.80 42.68 41.42
N ILE A 136 40.46 41.91 40.39
CA ILE A 136 41.39 41.22 39.50
C ILE A 136 41.22 41.79 38.10
N LEU A 137 42.34 42.07 37.44
CA LEU A 137 42.39 42.47 36.04
C LEU A 137 42.98 41.31 35.24
N ASN A 138 42.17 40.67 34.39
CA ASN A 138 42.67 39.71 33.43
C ASN A 138 42.95 40.40 32.10
N ILE A 139 44.13 40.15 31.54
CA ILE A 139 44.62 40.76 30.31
C ILE A 139 45.09 39.67 29.37
N GLU A 140 44.61 39.71 28.13
CA GLU A 140 45.10 38.88 27.05
C GLU A 140 45.81 39.78 26.03
N ILE A 141 47.08 39.48 25.80
CA ILE A 141 47.87 40.11 24.75
C ILE A 141 47.72 39.25 23.50
N VAL A 142 46.95 39.76 22.53
CA VAL A 142 46.56 38.99 21.34
C VAL A 142 47.65 39.07 20.30
N GLU A 143 47.85 40.25 19.73
CA GLU A 143 48.80 40.51 18.65
C GLU A 143 49.20 41.98 18.58
N ALA A 144 50.30 42.29 17.91
CA ALA A 144 50.63 43.65 17.49
C ALA A 144 50.86 43.68 15.97
N LYS A 145 50.77 44.86 15.37
CA LYS A 145 51.01 45.07 13.94
C LYS A 145 51.73 46.39 13.67
N ASP A 146 52.40 46.43 12.52
CA ASP A 146 53.11 47.60 12.01
C ASP A 146 54.17 48.14 12.99
N LEU A 147 54.85 47.24 13.72
CA LEU A 147 55.97 47.61 14.59
C LEU A 147 57.16 48.14 13.77
N GLU A 148 57.98 48.97 14.40
CA GLU A 148 59.19 49.52 13.76
C GLU A 148 60.30 48.45 13.75
N ALA A 149 60.92 48.22 12.59
CA ALA A 149 62.08 47.32 12.49
C ALA A 149 63.32 47.96 13.14
N LYS A 150 63.93 47.27 14.10
CA LYS A 150 65.18 47.72 14.74
C LYS A 150 66.39 46.86 14.39
N ASP A 151 66.17 45.61 13.99
CA ASP A 151 67.25 44.73 13.57
C ASP A 151 67.78 45.06 12.17
N ALA A 152 69.06 44.73 11.95
CA ALA A 152 69.69 44.83 10.63
C ALA A 152 69.03 43.94 9.56
N ASN A 153 68.23 42.96 9.96
CA ASN A 153 67.48 42.06 9.06
C ASN A 153 66.19 42.71 8.50
N GLY A 154 65.82 43.93 8.94
CA GLY A 154 64.59 44.61 8.53
C GLY A 154 63.34 44.19 9.30
N PHE A 155 63.50 43.47 10.41
CA PHE A 155 62.46 43.02 11.34
C PHE A 155 62.80 43.44 12.79
N SER A 156 62.09 42.84 13.74
CA SER A 156 62.33 42.91 15.18
C SER A 156 61.95 41.55 15.81
N ASP A 157 62.47 41.25 16.98
CA ASP A 157 62.14 40.16 17.90
C ASP A 157 61.28 40.65 19.09
N PRO A 158 60.03 41.10 18.87
CA PRO A 158 59.23 41.78 19.90
C PRO A 158 58.76 40.88 21.06
N TYR A 159 58.76 41.45 22.27
CA TYR A 159 58.08 40.93 23.47
C TYR A 159 57.47 42.07 24.31
N CYS A 160 56.46 41.76 25.11
CA CYS A 160 55.78 42.71 25.98
C CYS A 160 56.21 42.54 27.44
N MET A 161 56.31 43.66 28.17
CA MET A 161 56.51 43.73 29.61
C MET A 161 55.35 44.52 30.22
N LEU A 162 54.63 43.93 31.16
CA LEU A 162 53.37 44.47 31.65
C LEU A 162 53.26 44.45 33.18
N GLY A 163 52.58 45.46 33.74
CA GLY A 163 52.38 45.60 35.19
C GLY A 163 51.40 46.72 35.58
N ILE A 164 51.09 46.82 36.87
CA ILE A 164 50.19 47.85 37.42
C ILE A 164 51.00 49.01 38.02
N VAL A 165 50.60 50.25 37.70
CA VAL A 165 51.21 51.51 38.16
C VAL A 165 50.17 52.37 38.91
N PRO A 166 50.39 52.72 40.19
CA PRO A 166 49.54 53.66 40.94
C PRO A 166 49.73 55.13 40.51
N GLU A 167 48.65 55.93 40.45
CA GLU A 167 48.70 57.37 40.09
C GLU A 167 49.18 58.28 41.25
N MET A 168 49.97 59.34 40.96
CA MET A 168 50.47 60.33 41.93
C MET A 168 49.81 61.72 41.74
N HIS A 169 49.24 62.28 42.82
CA HIS A 169 48.83 63.69 42.90
C HIS A 169 50.05 64.64 42.80
N LYS A 170 50.05 65.59 41.86
CA LYS A 170 50.98 66.74 41.86
C LYS A 170 50.51 67.78 42.89
N SER A 171 51.25 67.99 43.97
CA SER A 171 51.05 69.12 44.89
C SER A 171 52.01 70.27 44.54
N VAL A 172 51.45 71.48 44.41
CA VAL A 172 52.18 72.75 44.30
C VAL A 172 52.20 73.39 45.68
N LEU A 173 53.38 73.76 46.17
CA LEU A 173 53.60 74.55 47.38
C LEU A 173 53.62 76.04 47.04
N SER A 174 52.86 76.86 47.78
CA SER A 174 53.34 78.17 48.24
C SER A 174 52.42 78.78 49.34
N HIS A 175 53.01 78.86 50.53
CA HIS A 175 53.08 80.01 51.44
C HIS A 175 51.86 80.79 51.96
N GLN A 176 51.89 80.95 53.30
CA GLN A 176 51.47 82.10 54.14
C GLN A 176 49.95 82.27 54.31
N SER A 177 49.37 82.62 55.47
CA SER A 177 49.86 83.02 56.79
C SER A 177 48.65 83.10 57.74
N SER A 178 48.92 82.99 59.05
CA SER A 178 48.23 83.66 60.17
C SER A 178 46.72 83.42 60.44
N GLY A 179 46.42 83.05 61.69
CA GLY A 179 45.46 83.84 62.49
C GLY A 179 44.26 83.11 63.09
N ALA A 180 44.44 82.70 64.35
CA ALA A 180 43.56 82.96 65.51
C ALA A 180 42.07 82.51 65.55
N GLY A 181 41.75 81.89 66.70
CA GLY A 181 40.43 81.89 67.35
C GLY A 181 39.57 80.67 67.01
N GLY A 182 39.01 79.90 67.93
CA GLY A 182 38.86 80.06 69.38
C GLY A 182 37.58 79.34 69.81
N ALA A 183 37.58 78.83 71.04
CA ALA A 183 36.44 78.39 71.88
C ALA A 183 35.67 77.15 71.38
N SER A 184 35.78 76.03 72.11
CA SER A 184 34.97 75.64 73.30
C SER A 184 33.60 75.11 72.86
N SER A 185 32.96 74.14 73.50
CA SER A 185 33.03 73.63 74.88
C SER A 185 32.11 72.40 74.84
N ASP A 186 32.52 71.29 75.44
CA ASP A 186 31.85 70.67 76.61
C ASP A 186 30.67 69.77 76.19
N GLU A 187 30.26 68.72 76.89
CA GLU A 187 30.75 67.91 78.01
C GLU A 187 29.88 66.63 77.90
N GLU A 188 30.46 65.43 77.93
CA GLU A 188 30.59 64.57 79.12
C GLU A 188 29.30 63.94 79.70
N VAL A 189 29.56 62.85 80.42
CA VAL A 189 28.75 62.10 81.39
C VAL A 189 27.96 60.94 80.79
N ALA A 190 28.51 59.73 80.79
CA ALA A 190 28.58 58.74 81.90
C ALA A 190 27.19 58.11 82.17
N THR A 191 27.01 56.85 82.58
CA THR A 191 27.73 55.93 83.46
C THR A 191 27.07 54.56 83.25
N ASP A 192 27.84 53.47 83.16
CA ASP A 192 28.01 52.45 84.22
C ASP A 192 26.79 51.52 84.47
N SER A 193 27.00 50.21 84.26
CA SER A 193 26.94 49.22 85.35
C SER A 193 26.76 47.77 84.86
N LYS A 194 27.77 46.95 85.20
CA LYS A 194 27.70 45.65 85.91
C LYS A 194 26.57 44.67 85.56
N LEU A 195 26.91 43.41 85.21
CA LEU A 195 27.32 42.31 86.13
C LEU A 195 26.93 40.93 85.56
N GLY A 196 27.78 39.91 85.83
CA GLY A 196 27.32 38.57 86.22
C GLY A 196 27.05 37.57 85.08
N PHE A 197 28.02 36.80 84.58
CA PHE A 197 28.64 35.62 85.21
C PHE A 197 27.67 34.43 85.46
N MET A 198 27.77 33.39 84.63
CA MET A 198 27.89 31.95 84.98
C MET A 198 27.54 31.10 83.74
N LYS A 199 28.49 30.39 83.14
CA LYS A 199 29.10 29.09 83.50
C LYS A 199 28.45 27.92 82.74
N ARG A 200 29.35 27.18 82.07
CA ARG A 200 29.48 25.69 81.97
C ARG A 200 28.25 24.91 81.51
N LEU A 201 28.37 23.94 80.62
CA LEU A 201 29.22 22.74 80.69
C LEU A 201 29.49 22.25 79.26
N LYS A 202 30.74 21.89 78.90
CA LYS A 202 31.31 20.51 78.91
C LYS A 202 30.44 19.54 78.10
N SER A 203 30.88 18.94 76.99
CA SER A 203 32.05 18.07 76.74
C SER A 203 31.49 16.78 76.14
N PHE A 204 32.18 16.13 75.22
CA PHE A 204 32.42 14.67 75.10
C PHE A 204 32.87 14.41 73.65
N ARG A 205 34.16 14.20 73.38
CA ARG A 205 34.98 12.96 73.47
C ARG A 205 34.86 12.04 72.23
N LYS A 206 35.93 12.09 71.43
CA LYS A 206 36.70 11.01 70.78
C LYS A 206 36.15 9.58 70.75
N SER A 207 36.27 8.95 69.58
CA SER A 207 36.95 7.67 69.31
C SER A 207 37.31 7.62 67.81
N THR A 208 38.53 7.43 67.32
CA THR A 208 39.56 6.36 67.47
C THR A 208 39.38 5.17 66.51
N ILE A 209 40.10 5.23 65.37
CA ILE A 209 40.97 4.20 64.75
C ILE A 209 40.39 2.83 64.34
N ARG A 210 40.52 2.48 63.04
CA ARG A 210 41.32 1.32 62.57
C ARG A 210 41.60 1.37 61.05
N ARG A 211 42.75 0.77 60.70
CA ARG A 211 43.58 0.95 59.50
C ARG A 211 44.03 -0.46 59.06
N SER A 212 44.11 -0.74 57.76
CA SER A 212 45.01 -1.75 57.16
C SER A 212 45.15 -1.43 55.65
N GLN A 213 46.27 -0.83 55.20
CA GLN A 213 47.49 -1.46 54.64
C GLN A 213 47.26 -2.07 53.24
N GLY A 214 48.11 -1.89 52.21
CA GLY A 214 49.53 -1.48 52.15
C GLY A 214 49.82 -0.43 51.06
N ARG A 215 50.86 0.42 51.20
CA ARG A 215 52.31 0.21 50.93
C ARG A 215 52.57 0.03 49.43
N GLU A 216 53.44 0.78 48.75
CA GLU A 216 54.61 1.55 49.18
C GLU A 216 55.19 2.31 47.95
N LYS A 217 55.60 3.59 48.09
CA LYS A 217 57.01 4.06 47.99
C LYS A 217 57.12 5.58 47.86
N ASN A 218 57.94 6.12 48.76
CA ASN A 218 58.27 7.52 48.95
C ASN A 218 59.43 7.97 48.04
N ALA A 219 59.47 9.26 47.74
CA ALA A 219 60.70 10.06 47.82
C ALA A 219 60.36 11.41 48.43
N ALA A 220 61.03 11.74 49.54
CA ALA A 220 60.81 12.92 50.35
C ALA A 220 61.83 14.01 50.00
N VAL A 221 61.43 15.29 50.11
CA VAL A 221 62.34 16.38 50.50
C VAL A 221 61.61 17.30 51.47
N THR A 222 62.28 17.53 52.58
CA THR A 222 61.90 18.29 53.78
C THR A 222 62.18 19.78 53.61
N SER A 223 61.33 20.68 54.12
CA SER A 223 61.73 22.03 54.58
C SER A 223 60.58 22.67 55.36
N GLN A 224 60.60 22.55 56.69
CA GLN A 224 60.85 23.66 57.64
C GLN A 224 59.75 24.74 57.69
N ASN A 225 58.89 24.58 58.71
CA ASN A 225 58.06 25.63 59.30
C ASN A 225 58.93 26.62 60.08
N SER A 226 58.77 27.91 59.81
CA SER A 226 59.08 28.97 60.76
C SER A 226 57.94 29.97 60.83
N GLN A 227 57.25 29.99 61.98
CA GLN A 227 56.41 31.11 62.41
C GLN A 227 57.28 32.36 62.54
N THR A 228 56.88 33.48 61.92
CA THR A 228 57.11 34.82 62.47
C THR A 228 55.99 35.77 62.04
N ASN A 229 55.32 36.37 63.03
CA ASN A 229 54.57 37.60 62.87
C ASN A 229 55.54 38.71 62.46
N CYS A 230 55.30 39.38 61.33
CA CYS A 230 55.92 40.67 61.05
C CYS A 230 55.04 41.51 60.10
N SER A 231 54.85 42.77 60.46
CA SER A 231 54.21 43.82 59.67
C SER A 231 54.87 43.97 58.29
N LEU A 232 54.12 43.74 57.22
CA LEU A 232 54.54 43.98 55.83
C LEU A 232 53.76 45.18 55.27
N ARG A 233 54.00 46.37 55.81
CA ARG A 233 54.04 47.59 54.99
C ARG A 233 55.52 47.79 54.64
N ASP A 234 55.82 48.08 53.37
CA ASP A 234 57.12 48.57 52.87
C ASP A 234 58.09 47.64 52.07
N LYS A 235 57.61 46.63 51.31
CA LYS A 235 58.42 46.02 50.22
C LYS A 235 57.55 45.53 49.05
N LEU A 236 57.70 46.10 47.84
CA LEU A 236 57.14 45.58 46.59
C LEU A 236 58.20 44.70 45.87
N PRO A 237 58.06 43.36 45.80
CA PRO A 237 58.94 42.49 45.02
C PRO A 237 58.68 42.60 43.51
N ALA A 238 59.66 42.21 42.67
CA ALA A 238 59.56 42.10 41.20
C ALA A 238 58.47 41.12 40.68
N LYS A 239 57.63 40.57 41.57
CA LYS A 239 56.55 39.61 41.29
C LYS A 239 55.34 40.24 40.57
N TYR A 240 55.26 41.56 40.47
CA TYR A 240 54.11 42.29 39.87
C TYR A 240 54.32 42.68 38.40
N ILE A 241 55.44 42.28 37.79
CA ILE A 241 55.72 42.50 36.36
C ILE A 241 55.75 41.13 35.68
N GLN A 242 54.97 41.01 34.61
CA GLN A 242 54.86 39.80 33.78
C GLN A 242 55.35 40.13 32.37
N THR A 243 55.82 39.13 31.63
CA THR A 243 56.33 39.31 30.27
C THR A 243 55.75 38.25 29.36
N THR A 244 55.59 38.58 28.08
CA THR A 244 55.22 37.60 27.06
C THR A 244 56.43 36.82 26.55
N ASP A 245 56.19 35.77 25.76
CA ASP A 245 57.24 35.12 24.96
C ASP A 245 57.79 36.07 23.89
N VAL A 246 59.06 35.90 23.54
CA VAL A 246 59.72 36.62 22.43
C VAL A 246 59.31 36.01 21.09
N LYS A 247 58.86 36.84 20.14
CA LYS A 247 58.51 36.39 18.78
C LYS A 247 59.58 36.85 17.80
N LYS A 248 60.35 35.91 17.24
CA LYS A 248 61.49 36.23 16.38
C LYS A 248 61.09 36.74 14.99
N ALA A 249 61.84 37.70 14.46
CA ALA A 249 61.83 38.25 13.12
C ALA A 249 60.44 38.60 12.58
N THR A 250 59.65 39.37 13.35
CA THR A 250 58.30 39.80 12.97
C THR A 250 57.98 41.21 13.41
N LEU A 251 57.35 41.99 12.52
CA LEU A 251 56.74 43.29 12.85
C LEU A 251 55.25 43.16 13.22
N ASN A 252 54.71 41.95 13.09
CA ASN A 252 53.32 41.62 13.39
C ASN A 252 53.26 40.38 14.31
N PRO A 253 53.73 40.48 15.56
CA PRO A 253 53.77 39.34 16.48
C PRO A 253 52.37 38.95 16.96
N ILE A 254 52.15 37.64 17.12
CA ILE A 254 50.95 37.06 17.73
C ILE A 254 51.38 36.30 19.00
N TRP A 255 50.87 36.72 20.16
CA TRP A 255 51.19 36.12 21.46
C TRP A 255 50.09 35.19 21.95
N MET A 256 48.83 35.64 21.99
CA MET A 256 47.70 34.91 22.59
C MET A 256 47.97 34.50 24.05
N GLU A 257 48.63 35.37 24.81
CA GLU A 257 49.05 35.10 26.19
C GLU A 257 48.17 35.84 27.20
N LYS A 258 47.82 35.16 28.30
CA LYS A 258 46.91 35.67 29.34
C LYS A 258 47.64 35.90 30.65
N PHE A 259 47.31 37.03 31.28
CA PHE A 259 47.95 37.54 32.49
C PHE A 259 46.88 37.96 33.49
N ARG A 260 47.13 37.72 34.78
CA ARG A 260 46.21 38.09 35.87
C ARG A 260 46.93 38.98 36.88
N PHE A 261 46.31 40.09 37.25
CA PHE A 261 46.84 41.04 38.23
C PHE A 261 45.83 41.33 39.35
N ASN A 262 46.30 41.29 40.59
CA ASN A 262 45.51 41.70 41.76
C ASN A 262 45.67 43.22 41.96
N ILE A 263 44.55 43.93 42.06
CA ILE A 263 44.48 45.39 42.26
C ILE A 263 44.23 45.69 43.73
N GLU A 264 45.17 46.41 44.36
CA GLU A 264 45.12 46.76 45.77
C GLU A 264 44.30 48.06 46.00
N GLY A 265 43.00 47.99 45.73
CA GLY A 265 41.99 48.79 46.42
C GLY A 265 41.84 50.28 46.07
N SER A 266 42.54 50.85 45.08
CA SER A 266 42.21 52.19 44.55
C SER A 266 41.84 52.15 43.06
N LYS A 267 40.68 52.73 42.69
CA LYS A 267 40.25 52.87 41.28
C LYS A 267 41.17 53.79 40.43
N THR A 268 42.28 54.26 41.01
CA THR A 268 43.25 55.20 40.41
C THR A 268 44.50 54.50 39.88
N GLU A 269 44.51 53.17 39.82
CA GLU A 269 45.63 52.40 39.26
C GLU A 269 45.54 52.32 37.72
N THR A 270 46.70 52.29 37.08
CA THR A 270 46.85 52.23 35.62
C THR A 270 47.60 50.96 35.23
N PHE A 271 47.06 50.20 34.28
CA PHE A 271 47.79 49.12 33.64
C PHE A 271 48.77 49.70 32.62
N HIS A 272 50.04 49.32 32.71
CA HIS A 272 51.10 49.77 31.83
C HIS A 272 51.71 48.57 31.11
N LEU A 273 51.88 48.69 29.80
CA LEU A 273 52.54 47.71 28.94
C LEU A 273 53.59 48.42 28.09
N ASP A 274 54.81 47.89 28.10
CA ASP A 274 55.90 48.27 27.19
C ASP A 274 56.18 47.12 26.21
N ILE A 275 56.46 47.44 24.95
CA ILE A 275 56.93 46.51 23.92
C ILE A 275 58.40 46.78 23.65
N TRP A 276 59.18 45.70 23.59
CA TRP A 276 60.63 45.71 23.44
C TRP A 276 61.07 44.73 22.34
N ASP A 277 62.16 45.06 21.66
CA ASP A 277 62.85 44.20 20.70
C ASP A 277 63.98 43.43 21.39
N HIS A 278 64.06 42.11 21.27
CA HIS A 278 65.02 41.29 22.00
C HIS A 278 66.33 41.06 21.25
N ASP A 279 67.46 41.49 21.82
CA ASP A 279 68.80 41.19 21.29
C ASP A 279 69.41 39.92 21.93
N ASP A 280 69.89 38.97 21.13
CA ASP A 280 70.30 37.58 21.49
C ASP A 280 71.42 37.45 22.58
N GLU A 281 72.02 38.52 23.12
CA GLU A 281 73.14 38.44 24.06
C GLU A 281 72.85 38.91 25.52
N PHE A 282 71.92 39.85 25.77
CA PHE A 282 71.54 40.28 27.13
C PHE A 282 70.13 40.90 27.20
N SER A 283 69.17 40.21 27.81
CA SER A 283 67.80 40.74 27.90
C SER A 283 67.57 41.69 29.08
N VAL A 284 66.75 42.74 28.85
CA VAL A 284 66.12 43.58 29.89
C VAL A 284 65.35 42.70 30.90
N PHE A 285 64.88 41.53 30.48
CA PHE A 285 64.31 40.46 31.31
C PHE A 285 65.25 39.92 32.40
N GLU A 286 66.53 39.67 32.07
CA GLU A 286 67.51 39.18 33.06
C GLU A 286 67.91 40.27 34.07
N ALA A 287 67.96 41.53 33.61
CA ALA A 287 68.22 42.67 34.47
C ALA A 287 67.10 42.89 35.51
N ALA A 288 65.83 42.70 35.11
CA ALA A 288 64.68 42.77 36.00
C ALA A 288 64.71 41.70 37.11
N ARG A 289 65.18 40.47 36.83
CA ARG A 289 65.36 39.41 37.86
C ARG A 289 66.47 39.70 38.88
N LYS A 290 67.55 40.39 38.46
CA LYS A 290 68.70 40.72 39.32
C LYS A 290 68.44 41.93 40.23
N LEU A 291 67.59 42.88 39.80
CA LEU A 291 67.18 44.05 40.59
C LEU A 291 66.04 43.73 41.57
N ASN A 292 66.37 43.05 42.67
CA ASN A 292 65.43 42.83 43.77
C ASN A 292 65.57 43.92 44.84
N GLN A 293 64.50 44.73 44.97
CA GLN A 293 64.16 45.71 46.03
C GLN A 293 64.19 47.18 45.57
N VAL A 294 63.00 47.77 45.39
CA VAL A 294 62.83 49.24 45.38
C VAL A 294 62.07 49.66 46.64
N GLN A 295 62.62 50.60 47.40
CA GLN A 295 61.92 51.23 48.52
C GLN A 295 60.99 52.34 48.01
N GLY A 296 59.70 52.23 48.34
CA GLY A 296 58.74 53.33 48.32
C GLY A 296 57.90 53.48 47.04
N PHE A 297 56.65 53.92 47.23
CA PHE A 297 55.59 54.10 46.23
C PHE A 297 55.91 55.07 45.06
N LYS A 298 57.09 55.73 45.03
CA LYS A 298 57.55 56.60 43.94
C LYS A 298 58.30 55.85 42.81
N GLY A 299 58.23 54.52 42.82
CA GLY A 299 59.26 53.67 42.20
C GLY A 299 58.98 53.08 40.82
N LEU A 300 57.75 52.82 40.37
CA LEU A 300 57.53 52.00 39.15
C LEU A 300 57.95 52.67 37.84
N ASN A 301 57.57 53.93 37.59
CA ASN A 301 58.07 54.70 36.43
C ASN A 301 59.59 54.96 36.51
N ARG A 302 60.16 54.96 37.72
CA ARG A 302 61.61 55.00 37.94
C ARG A 302 62.23 53.61 37.76
N TYR A 303 61.49 52.53 37.99
CA TYR A 303 61.90 51.13 37.88
C TYR A 303 61.94 50.69 36.42
N PHE A 304 60.92 50.95 35.60
CA PHE A 304 61.00 50.75 34.13
C PHE A 304 62.16 51.57 33.53
N LYS A 305 62.34 52.82 33.98
CA LYS A 305 63.51 53.64 33.61
C LYS A 305 64.82 53.06 34.12
N GLN A 306 64.87 52.54 35.35
CA GLN A 306 66.08 51.96 35.96
C GLN A 306 66.42 50.60 35.38
N ILE A 307 65.46 49.77 34.96
CA ILE A 307 65.74 48.54 34.24
C ILE A 307 66.36 48.92 32.88
N ALA A 308 65.73 49.84 32.14
CA ALA A 308 66.25 50.37 30.88
C ALA A 308 67.62 51.08 31.01
N GLN A 309 67.92 51.68 32.17
CA GLN A 309 69.23 52.28 32.49
C GLN A 309 70.24 51.26 33.02
N SER A 310 69.79 50.25 33.78
CA SER A 310 70.64 49.23 34.39
C SER A 310 71.17 48.23 33.36
N ALA A 311 70.39 47.97 32.31
CA ALA A 311 70.85 47.32 31.09
C ALA A 311 71.99 48.11 30.41
N ARG A 312 72.08 49.44 30.62
CA ARG A 312 73.16 50.29 30.07
C ARG A 312 74.38 50.43 30.96
N THR A 313 74.32 50.09 32.25
CA THR A 313 75.39 50.43 33.23
C THR A 313 76.42 49.33 33.48
N ASN A 314 76.31 48.15 32.86
CA ASN A 314 77.19 47.01 33.16
C ASN A 314 78.09 46.50 32.01
N SER A 315 78.27 47.26 30.93
CA SER A 315 79.32 46.96 29.94
C SER A 315 79.73 48.21 29.16
N ASP A 316 80.96 48.67 29.42
CA ASP A 316 81.70 49.58 28.54
C ASP A 316 82.04 48.83 27.24
N GLU A 317 81.18 48.96 26.23
CA GLU A 317 81.43 48.93 24.77
C GLU A 317 80.07 48.74 24.07
N SER A 318 79.88 49.43 22.96
CA SER A 318 78.59 49.64 22.29
C SER A 318 77.99 48.39 21.66
N SER A 319 77.26 47.57 22.42
CA SER A 319 76.48 46.46 21.86
C SER A 319 75.36 45.98 22.80
N HIS A 320 74.13 46.05 22.27
CA HIS A 320 72.94 45.23 22.59
C HIS A 320 72.23 45.46 23.94
N VAL A 321 71.31 46.44 23.94
CA VAL A 321 70.22 46.58 24.92
C VAL A 321 68.92 46.54 24.13
N ASP A 322 67.97 45.70 24.54
CA ASP A 322 66.64 45.57 23.91
C ASP A 322 66.05 46.95 23.53
N ASP A 323 65.64 47.12 22.27
CA ASP A 323 65.14 48.39 21.73
C ASP A 323 63.67 48.63 22.08
N PHE A 324 63.30 49.88 22.41
CA PHE A 324 61.92 50.20 22.78
C PHE A 324 61.04 50.39 21.53
N LEU A 325 59.96 49.59 21.44
CA LEU A 325 59.05 49.58 20.30
C LEU A 325 57.72 50.32 20.57
N GLY A 326 57.33 50.56 21.83
CA GLY A 326 56.13 51.34 22.15
C GLY A 326 55.51 51.00 23.50
N SER A 327 54.54 51.81 23.96
CA SER A 327 53.85 51.59 25.24
C SER A 327 52.33 51.83 25.15
N VAL A 328 51.58 51.22 26.07
CA VAL A 328 50.13 51.42 26.25
C VAL A 328 49.81 51.61 27.73
N ASN A 329 48.97 52.60 28.03
CA ASN A 329 48.48 52.88 29.39
C ASN A 329 46.94 52.77 29.42
N LEU A 330 46.39 51.89 30.26
CA LEU A 330 44.95 51.73 30.46
C LEU A 330 44.58 52.08 31.90
N LYS A 331 43.70 53.07 32.08
CA LYS A 331 43.16 53.37 33.41
C LYS A 331 42.14 52.31 33.80
N ILE A 332 42.29 51.71 34.98
CA ILE A 332 41.37 50.67 35.47
C ILE A 332 39.95 51.22 35.64
N SER A 333 39.80 52.49 36.02
CA SER A 333 38.51 53.18 36.12
C SER A 333 37.78 53.39 34.79
N GLU A 334 38.45 53.25 33.65
CA GLU A 334 37.85 53.42 32.32
C GLU A 334 37.42 52.08 31.71
N ILE A 335 37.74 50.96 32.35
CA ILE A 335 37.36 49.62 31.88
C ILE A 335 35.86 49.42 32.12
N PRO A 336 35.04 49.22 31.06
CA PRO A 336 33.62 48.93 31.20
C PRO A 336 33.41 47.55 31.80
N SER A 337 32.26 47.36 32.45
CA SER A 337 31.87 46.06 33.02
C SER A 337 31.75 44.94 31.99
N THR A 338 31.70 45.25 30.69
CA THR A 338 31.72 44.28 29.58
C THR A 338 33.13 43.87 29.14
N GLY A 339 34.17 44.50 29.69
CA GLY A 339 35.55 44.35 29.22
C GLY A 339 35.84 45.16 27.95
N ILE A 340 37.13 45.19 27.59
CA ILE A 340 37.65 45.84 26.39
C ILE A 340 38.25 44.77 25.48
N ASP A 341 37.96 44.85 24.19
CA ASP A 341 38.61 44.07 23.13
C ASP A 341 38.88 45.04 21.96
N LYS A 342 40.06 45.66 21.95
CA LYS A 342 40.38 46.79 21.05
C LYS A 342 41.85 46.85 20.67
N TRP A 343 42.10 47.45 19.50
CA TRP A 343 43.41 47.90 19.07
C TRP A 343 43.77 49.22 19.73
N PHE A 344 44.94 49.28 20.35
CA PHE A 344 45.55 50.46 20.96
C PHE A 344 46.72 50.91 20.10
N SER A 345 46.77 52.21 19.79
CA SER A 345 47.94 52.78 19.09
C SER A 345 49.08 52.96 20.09
N LEU A 346 50.30 52.61 19.67
CA LEU A 346 51.47 52.66 20.55
C LEU A 346 51.89 54.10 20.83
N GLU A 347 52.17 54.39 22.10
CA GLU A 347 52.62 55.69 22.57
C GLU A 347 54.12 55.67 22.87
N GLY A 348 54.81 56.76 22.53
CA GLY A 348 56.19 57.00 22.90
C GLY A 348 56.34 57.45 24.36
N ARG A 349 57.49 57.16 24.99
CA ARG A 349 57.77 57.50 26.40
C ARG A 349 57.90 59.00 26.69
N SER A 350 58.02 59.83 25.66
CA SER A 350 58.12 61.29 25.74
C SER A 350 57.52 61.90 24.48
N GLU A 351 57.09 63.17 24.54
CA GLU A 351 56.51 63.90 23.39
C GLU A 351 57.45 63.96 22.16
N ASN A 352 58.75 63.65 22.33
CA ASN A 352 59.75 63.64 21.28
C ASN A 352 60.02 62.24 20.68
N SER A 353 59.41 61.17 21.21
CA SER A 353 59.58 59.80 20.72
C SER A 353 58.55 59.48 19.63
N LYS A 354 59.01 59.32 18.38
CA LYS A 354 58.15 58.84 17.29
C LYS A 354 58.08 57.32 17.34
N VAL A 355 56.89 56.78 17.62
CA VAL A 355 56.62 55.35 17.68
C VAL A 355 55.55 55.01 16.64
N HIS A 356 55.67 53.85 16.00
CA HIS A 356 54.71 53.34 15.02
C HIS A 356 54.25 51.94 15.41
N GLY A 357 52.99 51.63 15.10
CA GLY A 357 52.37 50.33 15.35
C GLY A 357 51.15 50.39 16.25
N GLN A 358 50.45 49.27 16.33
CA GLN A 358 49.27 49.07 17.18
C GLN A 358 49.36 47.71 17.88
N ILE A 359 48.77 47.60 19.07
CA ILE A 359 48.65 46.35 19.82
C ILE A 359 47.18 46.05 20.15
N HIS A 360 46.80 44.81 19.97
CA HIS A 360 45.47 44.28 20.28
C HIS A 360 45.47 43.68 21.69
N ILE A 361 44.71 44.30 22.59
CA ILE A 361 44.61 43.89 23.99
C ILE A 361 43.15 43.59 24.32
N ARG A 362 42.90 42.44 24.96
CA ARG A 362 41.64 42.17 25.65
C ARG A 362 41.83 42.30 27.15
N ALA A 363 40.95 43.03 27.82
CA ALA A 363 41.01 43.24 29.27
C ALA A 363 39.61 43.11 29.89
N ASN A 364 39.49 42.37 30.99
CA ASN A 364 38.26 42.28 31.76
C ASN A 364 38.55 42.35 33.27
N LEU A 365 37.50 42.70 34.03
CA LEU A 365 37.56 42.79 35.48
C LEU A 365 36.85 41.58 36.09
N ALA A 366 37.45 41.02 37.13
CA ALA A 366 36.86 39.98 37.97
C ALA A 366 37.12 40.30 39.45
N THR A 367 36.55 39.50 40.34
CA THR A 367 36.79 39.65 41.78
C THR A 367 37.24 38.36 42.43
N ARG A 368 37.89 38.48 43.59
CA ARG A 368 38.23 37.35 44.44
C ARG A 368 37.98 37.67 45.90
N GLU A 369 37.34 36.73 46.57
CA GLU A 369 37.11 36.80 48.01
C GLU A 369 38.33 36.25 48.78
N ASP A 370 38.73 36.93 49.86
CA ASP A 370 39.82 36.49 50.76
C ASP A 370 39.32 35.40 51.74
N ARG A 371 38.73 34.32 51.20
CA ARG A 371 38.10 33.22 51.95
C ARG A 371 38.91 31.91 51.93
N GLY A 372 40.13 31.90 51.38
CA GLY A 372 41.02 30.73 51.39
C GLY A 372 40.68 29.63 50.37
N ILE A 373 39.91 29.97 49.32
CA ILE A 373 39.56 29.11 48.18
C ILE A 373 40.68 29.18 47.12
N SER A 374 40.85 28.12 46.32
CA SER A 374 41.83 28.05 45.22
C SER A 374 41.63 29.21 44.23
N GLU A 375 42.71 29.83 43.73
CA GLU A 375 42.68 31.00 42.82
C GLU A 375 42.06 30.71 41.43
N GLU A 376 41.73 29.45 41.14
CA GLU A 376 41.26 28.98 39.82
C GLU A 376 39.89 28.28 39.84
N ASP A 377 39.23 28.15 41.00
CA ASP A 377 37.98 27.40 41.14
C ASP A 377 36.76 28.33 41.33
N ASN A 378 36.00 28.56 40.26
CA ASN A 378 34.76 29.36 40.25
C ASN A 378 33.47 28.51 40.31
N TRP A 379 33.57 27.25 40.72
CA TRP A 379 32.46 26.30 40.68
C TRP A 379 31.26 26.70 41.55
N THR A 380 31.51 27.33 42.69
CA THR A 380 30.46 27.86 43.58
C THR A 380 29.64 28.94 42.90
N ASP A 381 30.31 29.86 42.21
CA ASP A 381 29.70 30.98 41.50
C ASP A 381 28.85 30.48 40.33
N ILE A 382 29.30 29.44 39.61
CA ILE A 382 28.53 28.80 38.54
C ILE A 382 27.21 28.24 39.08
N LYS A 383 27.24 27.52 40.21
CA LYS A 383 26.04 26.96 40.85
C LYS A 383 25.08 28.06 41.31
N GLN A 384 25.59 29.06 42.02
CA GLN A 384 24.80 30.20 42.48
C GLN A 384 24.20 30.97 41.30
N HIS A 385 24.94 31.11 40.19
CA HIS A 385 24.45 31.77 38.99
C HIS A 385 23.28 31.02 38.34
N VAL A 386 23.31 29.68 38.32
CA VAL A 386 22.19 28.84 37.85
C VAL A 386 20.96 29.00 38.75
N GLU A 387 21.15 29.05 40.06
CA GLU A 387 20.07 29.21 41.04
C GLU A 387 19.44 30.61 40.96
N LEU A 388 20.26 31.65 40.89
CA LEU A 388 19.83 33.04 40.74
C LEU A 388 19.01 33.24 39.47
N LEU A 389 19.48 32.63 38.37
CA LEU A 389 18.79 32.66 37.09
C LEU A 389 17.40 32.00 37.18
N GLN A 390 17.28 30.88 37.90
CA GLN A 390 15.99 30.21 38.12
C GLN A 390 15.01 31.06 38.93
N ILE A 391 15.47 31.75 39.98
CA ILE A 391 14.64 32.65 40.80
C ILE A 391 14.13 33.81 39.96
N PHE A 392 15.00 34.41 39.15
CA PHE A 392 14.59 35.52 38.27
C PHE A 392 13.62 35.07 37.19
N ILE A 393 13.81 33.89 36.59
CA ILE A 393 12.84 33.30 35.66
C ILE A 393 11.48 33.10 36.34
N ASP A 394 11.44 32.59 37.57
CA ASP A 394 10.19 32.38 38.30
C ASP A 394 9.47 33.70 38.59
N HIS A 395 10.20 34.72 39.04
CA HIS A 395 9.64 36.04 39.31
C HIS A 395 9.02 36.65 38.05
N GLU A 396 9.74 36.66 36.93
CA GLU A 396 9.27 37.19 35.64
C GLU A 396 8.07 36.40 35.10
N LEU A 397 8.09 35.06 35.21
CA LEU A 397 6.95 34.22 34.82
C LEU A 397 5.71 34.44 35.69
N ASN A 398 5.89 34.76 36.98
CA ASN A 398 4.77 35.08 37.87
C ASN A 398 4.21 36.49 37.60
N ALA A 399 5.05 37.42 37.17
CA ALA A 399 4.64 38.77 36.76
C ALA A 399 3.97 38.81 35.38
N PHE A 400 4.28 37.85 34.51
CA PHE A 400 3.73 37.75 33.15
C PHE A 400 2.23 37.38 33.15
N LYS A 401 1.40 38.24 32.55
CA LYS A 401 -0.07 38.08 32.52
C LYS A 401 -0.59 37.13 31.43
N GLY A 402 0.26 36.67 30.51
CA GLY A 402 -0.11 35.78 29.40
C GLY A 402 0.13 34.29 29.69
N LYS A 403 -0.06 33.43 28.69
CA LYS A 403 0.30 31.99 28.82
C LYS A 403 1.82 31.84 28.83
N THR A 404 2.35 30.91 29.63
CA THR A 404 3.81 30.65 29.69
C THR A 404 4.42 30.27 28.34
N THR A 405 3.64 29.74 27.41
CA THR A 405 4.05 29.39 26.04
C THR A 405 4.17 30.60 25.10
N GLU A 406 3.88 31.81 25.57
CA GLU A 406 3.97 33.08 24.82
C GLU A 406 5.10 33.97 25.35
N TRP A 407 5.72 33.59 26.48
CA TRP A 407 6.83 34.33 27.06
C TRP A 407 8.08 34.19 26.17
N THR A 408 8.74 35.33 25.92
CA THR A 408 9.90 35.44 25.00
C THR A 408 11.20 34.97 25.63
N GLY A 409 11.24 34.78 26.95
CA GLY A 409 12.46 34.42 27.69
C GLY A 409 13.44 35.59 27.86
N GLU A 410 12.95 36.82 27.73
CA GLU A 410 13.70 38.04 28.04
C GLU A 410 13.47 38.39 29.52
N LEU A 411 14.58 38.65 30.22
CA LEU A 411 14.56 39.10 31.61
C LEU A 411 14.55 40.63 31.65
N SER A 412 14.07 41.22 32.74
CA SER A 412 14.16 42.67 32.95
C SER A 412 15.61 43.17 32.94
N ARG A 413 15.79 44.48 32.67
CA ARG A 413 17.11 45.13 32.71
C ARG A 413 17.76 45.03 34.09
N ASP A 414 16.95 45.03 35.14
CA ASP A 414 17.39 44.85 36.53
C ASP A 414 18.00 43.46 36.74
N ALA A 415 17.28 42.41 36.34
CA ALA A 415 17.76 41.03 36.38
C ALA A 415 19.05 40.83 35.56
N GLU A 416 19.08 41.33 34.32
CA GLU A 416 20.26 41.24 33.46
C GLU A 416 21.47 41.97 34.05
N THR A 417 21.25 43.09 34.75
CA THR A 417 22.32 43.85 35.41
C THR A 417 22.92 43.06 36.58
N ILE A 418 22.07 42.47 37.44
CA ILE A 418 22.53 41.67 38.59
C ILE A 418 23.27 40.43 38.10
N LEU A 419 22.70 39.69 37.13
CA LEU A 419 23.33 38.50 36.56
C LEU A 419 24.65 38.84 35.86
N HIS A 420 24.73 39.95 35.15
CA HIS A 420 25.97 40.41 34.52
C HIS A 420 27.04 40.70 35.56
N GLN A 421 26.68 41.43 36.63
CA GLN A 421 27.60 41.76 37.72
C GLN A 421 28.07 40.52 38.49
N HIS A 422 27.18 39.57 38.77
CA HIS A 422 27.54 38.29 39.39
C HIS A 422 28.49 37.48 38.49
N ALA A 423 28.24 37.45 37.19
CA ALA A 423 29.06 36.68 36.26
C ALA A 423 30.49 37.24 36.15
N ILE A 424 30.65 38.55 36.06
CA ILE A 424 31.98 39.17 35.99
C ILE A 424 32.71 39.05 37.33
N GLN A 425 32.02 39.23 38.46
CA GLN A 425 32.61 39.11 39.79
C GLN A 425 33.12 37.69 40.05
N GLY A 426 32.35 36.66 39.67
CA GLY A 426 32.75 35.25 39.79
C GLY A 426 33.63 34.71 38.65
N ASP A 427 34.19 35.57 37.78
CA ASP A 427 34.99 35.19 36.59
C ASP A 427 34.31 34.09 35.73
N ILE A 428 32.98 34.16 35.59
CA ILE A 428 32.18 33.20 34.82
C ILE A 428 32.33 33.50 33.33
N THR A 429 32.93 32.56 32.61
CA THR A 429 33.18 32.64 31.16
C THR A 429 31.88 32.66 30.34
N ASP A 430 31.93 33.13 29.10
CA ASP A 430 30.73 33.20 28.25
C ASP A 430 30.12 31.81 27.99
N ILE A 431 30.92 30.78 27.76
CA ILE A 431 30.43 29.39 27.61
C ILE A 431 29.76 28.87 28.89
N GLN A 432 30.32 29.14 30.07
CA GLN A 432 29.70 28.81 31.36
C GLN A 432 28.37 29.56 31.52
N ARG A 433 28.26 30.84 31.12
CA ARG A 433 27.00 31.59 31.14
C ARG A 433 25.94 30.96 30.22
N LYS A 434 26.32 30.55 29.00
CA LYS A 434 25.40 29.85 28.08
C LYS A 434 24.97 28.50 28.64
N MET A 435 25.88 27.75 29.26
CA MET A 435 25.60 26.50 29.96
C MET A 435 24.61 26.72 31.10
N CYS A 436 24.86 27.69 31.99
CA CYS A 436 23.97 28.05 33.10
C CYS A 436 22.57 28.43 32.59
N ARG A 437 22.51 29.20 31.50
CA ARG A 437 21.26 29.59 30.85
C ARG A 437 20.50 28.37 30.34
N TRP A 438 21.16 27.45 29.66
CA TRP A 438 20.53 26.24 29.19
C TRP A 438 19.99 25.37 30.35
N ILE A 439 20.76 25.19 31.42
CA ILE A 439 20.36 24.38 32.59
C ILE A 439 19.14 25.01 33.31
N ALA A 440 19.15 26.32 33.56
CA ALA A 440 18.05 26.98 34.25
C ALA A 440 16.75 26.94 33.44
N TYR A 441 16.81 27.31 32.15
CA TYR A 441 15.62 27.33 31.29
C TYR A 441 15.07 25.92 31.01
N SER A 442 15.94 24.91 30.84
CA SER A 442 15.50 23.53 30.65
C SER A 442 14.82 22.97 31.90
N LYS A 443 15.37 23.20 33.10
CA LYS A 443 14.72 22.82 34.38
C LYS A 443 13.37 23.52 34.55
N LYS A 444 13.29 24.82 34.28
CA LYS A 444 12.03 25.58 34.40
C LYS A 444 10.97 25.15 33.39
N HIS A 445 11.38 24.73 32.20
CA HIS A 445 10.46 24.15 31.22
C HIS A 445 9.77 22.87 31.74
N LEU A 446 10.43 22.08 32.61
CA LEU A 446 9.84 20.89 33.23
C LEU A 446 8.71 21.24 34.21
N GLU A 447 8.81 22.40 34.87
CA GLU A 447 7.83 22.88 35.84
C GLU A 447 6.66 23.62 35.17
N ARG A 448 6.98 24.48 34.20
CA ARG A 448 6.03 25.27 33.41
C ARG A 448 6.48 25.25 31.95
N THR A 449 5.63 24.72 31.06
CA THR A 449 5.98 24.61 29.64
C THR A 449 6.25 25.99 29.03
N LEU A 450 7.53 26.23 28.72
CA LEU A 450 8.01 27.40 27.99
C LEU A 450 7.91 27.18 26.48
N THR A 451 8.02 28.27 25.72
CA THR A 451 8.06 28.21 24.25
C THR A 451 9.24 27.36 23.76
N HIS A 452 8.98 26.34 22.94
CA HIS A 452 10.06 25.52 22.37
C HIS A 452 11.04 26.32 21.49
N LYS A 453 10.57 27.40 20.84
CA LYS A 453 11.43 28.33 20.09
C LYS A 453 12.51 28.97 20.96
N LEU A 454 12.17 29.31 22.21
CA LEU A 454 13.12 29.87 23.18
C LEU A 454 14.18 28.84 23.54
N LEU A 455 13.77 27.61 23.87
CA LEU A 455 14.71 26.54 24.20
C LEU A 455 15.64 26.23 23.02
N LEU A 456 15.12 26.17 21.80
CA LEU A 456 15.93 25.94 20.61
C LEU A 456 16.99 27.04 20.42
N SER A 457 16.61 28.31 20.59
CA SER A 457 17.54 29.44 20.52
C SER A 457 18.64 29.35 21.60
N ILE A 458 18.29 28.99 22.83
CA ILE A 458 19.28 28.83 23.92
C ILE A 458 20.22 27.64 23.61
N THR A 459 19.68 26.55 23.08
CA THR A 459 20.44 25.37 22.66
C THR A 459 21.42 25.68 21.52
N GLU A 460 21.00 26.46 20.51
CA GLU A 460 21.86 26.91 19.41
C GLU A 460 22.97 27.85 19.88
N GLN A 461 22.66 28.77 20.80
CA GLN A 461 23.67 29.66 21.38
C GLN A 461 24.75 28.88 22.13
N LEU A 462 24.37 27.84 22.89
CA LEU A 462 25.33 26.99 23.60
C LEU A 462 26.30 26.30 22.63
N GLU A 463 25.77 25.72 21.55
CA GLU A 463 26.56 25.03 20.52
C GLU A 463 27.56 25.98 19.83
N GLN A 464 27.12 27.18 19.45
CA GLN A 464 27.97 28.15 18.74
C GLN A 464 29.18 28.62 19.56
N THR A 465 29.04 28.66 20.89
CA THR A 465 30.11 29.10 21.80
C THR A 465 31.04 27.98 22.27
N TRP A 466 30.72 26.71 22.00
CA TRP A 466 31.43 25.58 22.58
C TRP A 466 32.73 25.24 21.83
N GLN A 467 33.76 24.77 22.57
CA GLN A 467 35.02 24.27 22.01
C GLN A 467 35.52 23.02 22.79
N PRO A 468 36.34 22.12 22.18
CA PRO A 468 36.71 20.82 22.75
C PRO A 468 37.51 20.78 24.09
N THR A 469 37.76 21.92 24.74
CA THR A 469 38.46 22.04 26.03
C THR A 469 37.85 23.11 26.93
N SER A 470 36.67 23.63 26.57
CA SER A 470 36.12 24.84 27.20
C SER A 470 35.42 24.59 28.53
N LEU A 471 35.15 23.33 28.89
CA LEU A 471 34.44 22.95 30.12
C LEU A 471 35.27 21.98 30.96
N SER A 472 35.23 22.17 32.28
CA SER A 472 35.80 21.24 33.24
C SER A 472 34.99 19.93 33.30
N ARG A 473 35.52 18.92 34.00
CA ARG A 473 34.82 17.64 34.17
C ARG A 473 33.51 17.81 34.94
N ASP A 474 33.54 18.56 36.04
CA ASP A 474 32.36 18.76 36.88
C ASP A 474 31.28 19.58 36.15
N GLU A 475 31.69 20.59 35.36
CA GLU A 475 30.79 21.36 34.49
C GLU A 475 30.14 20.49 33.42
N SER A 476 30.94 19.64 32.77
CA SER A 476 30.46 18.70 31.76
C SER A 476 29.45 17.71 32.34
N ASP A 477 29.67 17.26 33.58
CA ASP A 477 28.76 16.35 34.28
C ASP A 477 27.46 17.05 34.72
N MET A 478 27.50 18.32 35.16
CA MET A 478 26.30 19.11 35.44
C MET A 478 25.46 19.35 34.17
N LEU A 479 26.11 19.66 33.05
CA LEU A 479 25.43 19.83 31.77
C LEU A 479 24.82 18.51 31.27
N ARG A 480 25.54 17.39 31.42
CA ARG A 480 25.05 16.02 31.14
C ARG A 480 23.79 15.69 31.93
N GLU A 481 23.77 16.00 33.23
CA GLU A 481 22.60 15.77 34.10
C GLU A 481 21.39 16.55 33.59
N GLY A 482 21.58 17.84 33.28
CA GLY A 482 20.53 18.66 32.71
C GLY A 482 19.99 18.09 31.40
N PHE A 483 20.87 17.73 30.45
CA PHE A 483 20.46 17.13 29.16
C PHE A 483 19.63 15.87 29.37
N THR A 484 20.08 15.00 30.28
CA THR A 484 19.43 13.73 30.59
C THR A 484 18.05 13.94 31.20
N LEU A 485 17.90 14.86 32.15
CA LEU A 485 16.61 15.20 32.77
C LEU A 485 15.60 15.70 31.74
N PHE A 486 16.03 16.60 30.86
CA PHE A 486 15.18 17.16 29.81
C PHE A 486 14.74 16.09 28.80
N ILE A 487 15.67 15.30 28.27
CA ILE A 487 15.37 14.24 27.30
C ILE A 487 14.43 13.18 27.91
N ASN A 488 14.69 12.75 29.15
CA ASN A 488 13.83 11.79 29.83
C ASN A 488 12.40 12.32 30.01
N HIS A 489 12.24 13.62 30.28
CA HIS A 489 10.91 14.23 30.35
C HIS A 489 10.22 14.25 28.98
N CYS A 490 10.92 14.64 27.91
CA CYS A 490 10.39 14.58 26.54
C CYS A 490 9.98 13.15 26.15
N PHE A 491 10.80 12.14 26.46
CA PHE A 491 10.49 10.74 26.19
C PHE A 491 9.27 10.24 26.97
N LYS A 492 9.08 10.66 28.23
CA LYS A 492 7.86 10.36 28.99
C LYS A 492 6.61 10.98 28.35
N GLN A 493 6.72 12.18 27.77
CA GLN A 493 5.61 12.78 27.02
C GLN A 493 5.32 12.00 25.73
N ILE A 494 6.35 11.62 24.97
CA ILE A 494 6.22 10.82 23.74
C ILE A 494 5.62 9.43 24.03
N ALA A 495 5.94 8.80 25.17
CA ALA A 495 5.32 7.55 25.58
C ALA A 495 3.79 7.67 25.70
N LYS A 496 3.29 8.86 26.07
CA LYS A 496 1.87 9.19 26.23
C LYS A 496 1.32 10.03 25.08
N ILE A 497 1.86 9.85 23.87
CA ILE A 497 1.54 10.69 22.71
C ILE A 497 0.03 10.82 22.44
N ARG A 498 -0.71 9.72 22.55
CA ARG A 498 -2.16 9.63 22.28
C ARG A 498 -3.02 10.39 23.29
N GLU A 499 -2.50 10.64 24.49
CA GLU A 499 -3.20 11.36 25.56
C GLU A 499 -2.84 12.84 25.56
N LEU A 500 -1.55 13.14 25.36
CA LEU A 500 -1.01 14.49 25.49
C LEU A 500 -1.07 15.28 24.19
N PHE A 501 -1.11 14.61 23.04
CA PHE A 501 -1.12 15.24 21.73
C PHE A 501 -2.25 14.68 20.84
N PRO A 502 -3.52 15.05 21.09
CA PRO A 502 -4.65 14.59 20.29
C PRO A 502 -4.46 14.91 18.79
N ALA A 503 -4.61 13.90 17.94
CA ALA A 503 -4.17 13.96 16.54
C ALA A 503 -4.87 15.04 15.68
N ALA A 504 -6.16 15.27 15.92
CA ALA A 504 -6.94 16.27 15.19
C ALA A 504 -6.67 17.71 15.65
N ASN A 505 -6.00 17.91 16.81
CA ASN A 505 -5.76 19.24 17.36
C ASN A 505 -4.46 19.84 16.80
N LYS A 506 -4.59 20.87 15.96
CA LYS A 506 -3.46 21.52 15.28
C LYS A 506 -2.39 22.06 16.25
N ILE A 507 -2.80 22.67 17.35
CA ILE A 507 -1.88 23.27 18.33
C ILE A 507 -1.08 22.17 19.04
N ALA A 508 -1.72 21.05 19.36
CA ALA A 508 -1.04 19.91 19.97
C ALA A 508 -0.02 19.29 19.00
N MET A 509 -0.35 19.17 17.71
CA MET A 509 0.58 18.64 16.71
C MET A 509 1.77 19.57 16.45
N GLU A 510 1.56 20.88 16.39
CA GLU A 510 2.67 21.86 16.31
C GLU A 510 3.60 21.76 17.53
N ARG A 511 3.06 21.50 18.73
CA ARG A 511 3.87 21.28 19.94
C ARG A 511 4.68 19.98 19.86
N LEU A 512 4.10 18.91 19.36
CA LEU A 512 4.80 17.63 19.17
C LEU A 512 5.99 17.78 18.21
N GLU A 513 5.78 18.45 17.07
CA GLU A 513 6.84 18.73 16.09
C GLU A 513 7.98 19.53 16.71
N GLN A 514 7.66 20.56 17.49
CA GLN A 514 8.65 21.37 18.18
C GLN A 514 9.43 20.57 19.24
N LEU A 515 8.76 19.73 20.02
CA LEU A 515 9.39 18.86 21.01
C LEU A 515 10.37 17.89 20.34
N LEU A 516 9.95 17.24 19.25
CA LEU A 516 10.82 16.35 18.48
C LEU A 516 12.00 17.09 17.85
N THR A 517 11.81 18.33 17.41
CA THR A 517 12.87 19.16 16.82
C THR A 517 13.97 19.48 17.83
N ILE A 518 13.62 19.82 19.07
CA ILE A 518 14.62 20.08 20.13
C ILE A 518 15.40 18.82 20.45
N VAL A 519 14.71 17.68 20.63
CA VAL A 519 15.37 16.41 20.91
C VAL A 519 16.30 16.01 19.76
N ALA A 520 15.87 16.18 18.51
CA ALA A 520 16.70 15.94 17.33
C ALA A 520 17.93 16.85 17.30
N LYS A 521 17.76 18.14 17.64
CA LYS A 521 18.87 19.10 17.70
C LYS A 521 19.87 18.72 18.78
N LEU A 522 19.43 18.38 20.00
CA LEU A 522 20.30 17.94 21.09
C LEU A 522 21.15 16.73 20.69
N HIS A 523 20.53 15.69 20.10
CA HIS A 523 21.26 14.51 19.63
C HIS A 523 22.19 14.76 18.43
N SER A 524 22.18 15.96 17.83
CA SER A 524 23.08 16.35 16.74
C SER A 524 24.23 17.26 17.18
N MET A 525 24.22 17.73 18.43
CA MET A 525 25.17 18.70 18.96
C MET A 525 26.49 18.04 19.36
N GLU A 526 27.61 18.70 19.06
CA GLU A 526 28.94 18.22 19.44
C GLU A 526 29.12 18.25 20.95
N VAL A 527 28.63 19.30 21.63
CA VAL A 527 28.68 19.39 23.11
C VAL A 527 27.90 18.26 23.78
N PHE A 528 26.78 17.83 23.18
CA PHE A 528 25.97 16.75 23.69
C PHE A 528 26.70 15.41 23.56
N HIS A 529 27.32 15.13 22.40
CA HIS A 529 28.13 13.93 22.22
C HIS A 529 29.37 13.90 23.12
N TYR A 530 29.97 15.06 23.38
CA TYR A 530 31.07 15.19 24.32
C TYR A 530 30.65 14.86 25.76
N CYS A 531 29.53 15.42 26.23
CA CYS A 531 28.97 15.14 27.55
C CYS A 531 28.39 13.72 27.68
N CYS A 532 27.84 13.15 26.60
CA CYS A 532 27.11 11.88 26.60
C CYS A 532 27.65 10.88 25.55
N PRO A 533 28.89 10.36 25.70
CA PRO A 533 29.57 9.61 24.63
C PRO A 533 29.00 8.22 24.32
N PHE A 534 28.21 7.61 25.22
CA PHE A 534 27.69 6.24 25.09
C PHE A 534 26.18 6.16 24.80
N GLN A 535 25.57 7.22 24.28
CA GLN A 535 24.14 7.21 23.98
C GLN A 535 23.82 6.44 22.70
N ASN A 536 22.65 5.79 22.72
CA ASN A 536 22.11 5.14 21.55
C ASN A 536 21.69 6.19 20.52
N SER A 537 21.54 5.75 19.26
CA SER A 537 20.93 6.64 18.25
C SER A 537 19.54 7.08 18.70
N LEU A 538 19.19 8.33 18.44
CA LEU A 538 17.86 8.88 18.75
C LEU A 538 16.72 8.00 18.23
N GLN A 539 16.89 7.46 17.03
CA GLN A 539 15.93 6.55 16.39
C GLN A 539 15.71 5.27 17.20
N HIS A 540 16.79 4.71 17.78
CA HIS A 540 16.70 3.52 18.62
C HIS A 540 15.95 3.80 19.92
N GLU A 541 16.27 4.91 20.61
CA GLU A 541 15.62 5.28 21.87
C GLU A 541 14.13 5.59 21.66
N LEU A 542 13.80 6.42 20.67
CA LEU A 542 12.41 6.69 20.30
C LEU A 542 11.66 5.41 19.92
N SER A 543 12.31 4.47 19.22
CA SER A 543 11.69 3.18 18.89
C SER A 543 11.32 2.39 20.16
N LEU A 544 12.16 2.39 21.19
CA LEU A 544 11.87 1.70 22.46
C LEU A 544 10.72 2.39 23.22
N ILE A 545 10.75 3.72 23.28
CA ILE A 545 9.72 4.51 23.97
C ILE A 545 8.35 4.37 23.29
N ILE A 546 8.30 4.45 21.95
CA ILE A 546 7.05 4.25 21.19
C ILE A 546 6.51 2.83 21.40
N LYS A 547 7.38 1.82 21.42
CA LYS A 547 6.97 0.43 21.71
C LYS A 547 6.36 0.30 23.10
N ALA A 548 7.02 0.82 24.12
CA ALA A 548 6.55 0.75 25.51
C ALA A 548 5.23 1.50 25.69
N GLY A 549 5.15 2.75 25.22
CA GLY A 549 3.94 3.58 25.31
C GLY A 549 2.75 3.00 24.52
N THR A 550 3.01 2.38 23.37
CA THR A 550 1.95 1.70 22.59
C THR A 550 1.42 0.47 23.32
N ILE A 551 2.28 -0.30 24.00
CA ILE A 551 1.86 -1.47 24.78
C ILE A 551 1.00 -1.03 25.98
N GLU A 552 1.46 -0.03 26.74
CA GLU A 552 0.73 0.51 27.90
C GLU A 552 -0.64 1.06 27.48
N TRP A 553 -0.69 1.85 26.40
CA TRP A 553 -1.94 2.37 25.87
C TRP A 553 -2.89 1.24 25.43
N PHE A 554 -2.39 0.23 24.71
CA PHE A 554 -3.19 -0.89 24.25
C PHE A 554 -3.78 -1.66 25.45
N ASP A 555 -2.96 -1.98 26.45
CA ASP A 555 -3.42 -2.73 27.63
C ASP A 555 -4.49 -1.95 28.42
N ARG A 556 -4.37 -0.62 28.49
CA ARG A 556 -5.42 0.23 29.06
C ARG A 556 -6.71 0.20 28.23
N MET A 557 -6.62 0.30 26.90
CA MET A 557 -7.81 0.22 26.03
C MET A 557 -8.51 -1.13 26.15
N VAL A 558 -7.77 -2.23 26.29
CA VAL A 558 -8.35 -3.54 26.61
C VAL A 558 -9.10 -3.46 27.93
N LEU A 559 -8.48 -2.97 29.01
CA LEU A 559 -9.14 -2.86 30.32
C LEU A 559 -10.40 -1.98 30.32
N GLU A 560 -10.43 -0.90 29.53
CA GLU A 560 -11.59 -0.02 29.39
C GLU A 560 -12.74 -0.66 28.60
N THR A 561 -12.42 -1.49 27.59
CA THR A 561 -13.41 -2.14 26.72
C THR A 561 -13.90 -3.49 27.27
N THR A 562 -13.04 -4.24 27.96
CA THR A 562 -13.38 -5.55 28.54
C THR A 562 -13.70 -5.41 30.03
N LYS A 563 -14.98 -5.46 30.39
CA LYS A 563 -15.42 -5.49 31.80
C LYS A 563 -14.97 -6.82 32.47
N PRO A 564 -14.59 -6.84 33.75
CA PRO A 564 -13.99 -8.00 34.43
C PRO A 564 -14.95 -9.17 34.74
N ARG A 565 -16.22 -9.12 34.31
CA ARG A 565 -17.18 -10.24 34.41
C ARG A 565 -18.00 -10.29 33.13
N LEU A 566 -17.63 -11.18 32.22
CA LEU A 566 -18.34 -11.41 30.97
C LEU A 566 -19.30 -12.60 31.17
N THR A 567 -20.54 -12.48 30.69
CA THR A 567 -21.60 -13.46 30.93
C THR A 567 -22.05 -14.22 29.69
N SER A 568 -21.65 -13.80 28.48
CA SER A 568 -21.98 -14.47 27.22
C SER A 568 -20.91 -14.33 26.13
N ASP A 569 -20.83 -15.31 25.23
CA ASP A 569 -19.93 -15.31 24.06
C ASP A 569 -20.15 -14.10 23.14
N GLU A 570 -21.39 -13.60 23.05
CA GLU A 570 -21.73 -12.41 22.27
C GLU A 570 -21.06 -11.14 22.83
N GLU A 571 -21.04 -10.99 24.16
CA GLU A 571 -20.41 -9.84 24.81
C GLU A 571 -18.89 -9.83 24.56
N ILE A 572 -18.26 -11.00 24.55
CA ILE A 572 -16.83 -11.15 24.23
C ILE A 572 -16.56 -10.64 22.81
N LEU A 573 -17.28 -11.17 21.81
CA LEU A 573 -17.12 -10.80 20.40
C LEU A 573 -17.41 -9.31 20.14
N ARG A 574 -18.44 -8.77 20.80
CA ARG A 574 -18.81 -7.35 20.67
C ARG A 574 -17.74 -6.44 21.26
N ASN A 575 -17.20 -6.75 22.44
CA ASN A 575 -16.14 -5.95 23.06
C ASN A 575 -14.86 -5.98 22.23
N MET A 576 -14.51 -7.12 21.62
CA MET A 576 -13.39 -7.19 20.68
C MET A 576 -13.61 -6.32 19.45
N SER A 577 -14.81 -6.36 18.88
CA SER A 577 -15.16 -5.52 17.74
C SER A 577 -15.03 -4.03 18.10
N GLU A 578 -15.51 -3.61 19.28
CA GLU A 578 -15.36 -2.23 19.78
C GLU A 578 -13.90 -1.83 19.96
N LEU A 579 -13.08 -2.70 20.56
CA LEU A 579 -11.63 -2.46 20.66
C LEU A 579 -11.01 -2.27 19.28
N ILE A 580 -11.35 -3.11 18.30
CA ILE A 580 -10.80 -2.99 16.94
C ILE A 580 -11.25 -1.69 16.28
N TYR A 581 -12.47 -1.19 16.51
CA TYR A 581 -12.86 0.14 16.02
C TYR A 581 -12.01 1.26 16.63
N ILE A 582 -11.68 1.19 17.92
CA ILE A 582 -10.76 2.13 18.57
C ILE A 582 -9.37 2.05 17.91
N LEU A 583 -8.89 0.84 17.61
CA LEU A 583 -7.60 0.64 16.92
C LEU A 583 -7.63 1.14 15.46
N ILE A 584 -8.77 1.03 14.76
CA ILE A 584 -8.95 1.59 13.41
C ILE A 584 -8.88 3.12 13.47
N ALA A 585 -9.55 3.74 14.45
CA ALA A 585 -9.47 5.19 14.66
C ALA A 585 -8.03 5.64 14.98
N ASP A 586 -7.34 4.93 15.87
CA ASP A 586 -5.91 5.18 16.17
C ASP A 586 -5.04 5.02 14.93
N ALA A 587 -5.24 3.96 14.14
CA ALA A 587 -4.46 3.72 12.93
C ALA A 587 -4.67 4.83 11.89
N HIS A 588 -5.91 5.31 11.73
CA HIS A 588 -6.23 6.44 10.87
C HIS A 588 -5.47 7.70 11.31
N SER A 589 -5.62 8.06 12.58
CA SER A 589 -4.98 9.24 13.17
C SER A 589 -3.45 9.16 13.12
N ALA A 590 -2.89 7.99 13.38
CA ALA A 590 -1.44 7.79 13.37
C ALA A 590 -0.83 7.90 11.97
N VAL A 591 -1.49 7.36 10.94
CA VAL A 591 -1.03 7.49 9.55
C VAL A 591 -1.13 8.93 9.07
N LYS A 592 -2.23 9.62 9.40
CA LYS A 592 -2.52 10.96 8.89
C LYS A 592 -1.72 12.07 9.58
N TYR A 593 -1.53 11.99 10.90
CA TYR A 593 -0.98 13.10 11.69
C TYR A 593 0.37 12.78 12.33
N TYR A 594 0.52 11.65 13.04
CA TYR A 594 1.77 11.37 13.76
C TYR A 594 2.91 10.95 12.81
N ASN A 595 2.64 10.02 11.89
CA ASN A 595 3.69 9.45 11.03
C ASN A 595 4.44 10.50 10.19
N PRO A 596 3.78 11.48 9.54
CA PRO A 596 4.49 12.51 8.77
C PRO A 596 5.44 13.38 9.61
N ILE A 597 5.08 13.68 10.86
CA ILE A 597 5.92 14.47 11.76
C ILE A 597 7.17 13.66 12.16
N PHE A 598 7.01 12.40 12.56
CA PHE A 598 8.16 11.57 12.92
C PHE A 598 9.09 11.28 11.72
N GLU A 599 8.54 11.11 10.51
CA GLU A 599 9.35 10.90 9.32
C GLU A 599 10.11 12.16 8.90
N SER A 600 9.47 13.33 8.95
CA SER A 600 10.10 14.60 8.57
C SER A 600 11.15 15.07 9.59
N THR A 601 10.88 14.96 10.89
CA THR A 601 11.77 15.50 11.94
C THR A 601 12.89 14.54 12.33
N VAL A 602 12.59 13.25 12.56
CA VAL A 602 13.55 12.26 13.12
C VAL A 602 13.82 11.07 12.20
N LYS A 603 13.24 11.06 10.99
CA LYS A 603 13.35 9.97 10.01
C LYS A 603 12.94 8.60 10.57
N LEU A 604 11.86 8.57 11.36
CA LEU A 604 11.35 7.36 12.00
C LEU A 604 9.90 7.09 11.58
N ALA A 605 9.61 5.86 11.15
CA ALA A 605 8.25 5.44 10.81
C ALA A 605 7.46 5.08 12.09
N PHE A 606 6.86 6.07 12.75
CA PHE A 606 6.06 5.90 13.98
C PHE A 606 4.98 4.84 13.82
N TYR A 607 4.19 4.93 12.74
CA TYR A 607 3.05 4.04 12.52
C TYR A 607 3.50 2.59 12.36
N HIS A 608 4.60 2.34 11.64
CA HIS A 608 5.17 1.01 11.48
C HIS A 608 5.49 0.34 12.84
N ILE A 609 6.14 1.08 13.74
CA ILE A 609 6.55 0.58 15.06
C ILE A 609 5.33 0.28 15.92
N SER A 610 4.38 1.23 15.96
CA SER A 610 3.15 1.13 16.73
C SER A 610 2.27 -0.03 16.25
N PHE A 611 1.96 -0.07 14.95
CA PHE A 611 1.08 -1.08 14.38
C PHE A 611 1.62 -2.49 14.53
N LYS A 612 2.94 -2.71 14.39
CA LYS A 612 3.55 -4.03 14.61
C LYS A 612 3.35 -4.55 16.05
N LYS A 613 3.35 -3.66 17.04
CA LYS A 613 3.10 -4.03 18.45
C LYS A 613 1.62 -4.29 18.70
N ILE A 614 0.74 -3.48 18.13
CA ILE A 614 -0.72 -3.68 18.18
C ILE A 614 -1.10 -5.00 17.51
N ASP A 615 -0.61 -5.26 16.29
CA ASP A 615 -0.83 -6.51 15.53
C ASP A 615 -0.50 -7.76 16.36
N GLY A 616 0.70 -7.77 16.96
CA GLY A 616 1.14 -8.89 17.81
C GLY A 616 0.18 -9.15 18.98
N LYS A 617 -0.13 -8.12 19.77
CA LYS A 617 -0.97 -8.26 20.97
C LYS A 617 -2.43 -8.53 20.64
N LEU A 618 -2.99 -7.85 19.64
CA LEU A 618 -4.37 -8.01 19.20
C LEU A 618 -4.61 -9.42 18.70
N MET A 619 -3.75 -9.93 17.81
CA MET A 619 -3.93 -11.26 17.24
C MET A 619 -3.74 -12.37 18.28
N ASP A 620 -2.81 -12.20 19.24
CA ASP A 620 -2.65 -13.15 20.34
C ASP A 620 -3.90 -13.19 21.25
N MET A 621 -4.51 -12.03 21.53
CA MET A 621 -5.75 -11.94 22.29
C MET A 621 -6.94 -12.60 21.56
N ILE A 622 -7.09 -12.34 20.26
CA ILE A 622 -8.17 -12.92 19.44
C ILE A 622 -8.00 -14.43 19.32
N THR A 623 -6.77 -14.90 19.07
CA THR A 623 -6.47 -16.34 19.01
C THR A 623 -6.87 -17.01 20.31
N LYS A 624 -6.45 -16.45 21.45
CA LYS A 624 -6.78 -16.97 22.77
C LYS A 624 -8.29 -17.04 22.99
N ALA A 625 -9.05 -15.98 22.68
CA ALA A 625 -10.48 -15.98 22.91
C ALA A 625 -11.27 -16.91 21.97
N LEU A 626 -10.86 -17.01 20.70
CA LEU A 626 -11.51 -17.92 19.75
C LEU A 626 -11.22 -19.39 20.07
N GLU A 627 -10.01 -19.71 20.54
CA GLU A 627 -9.60 -21.10 20.86
C GLU A 627 -10.04 -21.55 22.26
N GLU A 628 -9.88 -20.71 23.29
CA GLU A 628 -10.12 -21.08 24.69
C GLU A 628 -11.55 -20.77 25.17
N GLU A 629 -12.12 -19.61 24.77
CA GLU A 629 -13.40 -19.13 25.31
C GLU A 629 -14.60 -19.52 24.43
N LEU A 630 -14.49 -19.35 23.10
CA LEU A 630 -15.55 -19.71 22.14
C LEU A 630 -15.40 -21.12 21.53
N GLY A 631 -14.27 -21.78 21.77
CA GLY A 631 -13.90 -23.05 21.15
C GLY A 631 -14.88 -24.20 21.44
N GLN A 632 -15.52 -24.22 22.61
CA GLN A 632 -16.31 -25.39 23.04
C GLN A 632 -17.70 -25.50 22.38
N GLN A 633 -18.31 -24.39 21.93
CA GLN A 633 -19.66 -24.39 21.34
C GLN A 633 -19.68 -24.24 19.81
N ILE A 634 -18.76 -23.44 19.24
CA ILE A 634 -18.74 -23.15 17.80
C ILE A 634 -17.71 -24.02 17.07
N TYR A 635 -16.61 -24.39 17.75
CA TYR A 635 -15.45 -25.08 17.19
C TYR A 635 -15.18 -26.40 17.91
N LEU A 636 -16.13 -27.35 17.91
CA LEU A 636 -15.85 -28.72 18.34
C LEU A 636 -14.60 -29.25 17.58
N SER A 637 -13.48 -29.29 18.28
CA SER A 637 -12.11 -29.74 17.90
C SER A 637 -11.36 -28.97 16.78
N PRO A 638 -10.28 -28.24 17.10
CA PRO A 638 -9.38 -27.59 16.11
C PRO A 638 -8.46 -28.53 15.31
N THR A 639 -8.42 -29.83 15.59
CA THR A 639 -7.32 -30.71 15.14
C THR A 639 -7.52 -31.43 13.80
N LYS A 640 -8.51 -31.06 12.99
CA LYS A 640 -8.64 -31.59 11.61
C LYS A 640 -9.08 -30.52 10.61
N LEU A 641 -8.21 -29.54 10.36
CA LEU A 641 -8.32 -28.71 9.16
C LEU A 641 -8.00 -29.57 7.94
N LEU A 642 -8.93 -29.63 6.97
CA LEU A 642 -8.82 -30.23 5.63
C LEU A 642 -9.25 -31.71 5.45
N GLU A 643 -10.16 -32.26 6.25
CA GLU A 643 -10.95 -33.40 5.75
C GLU A 643 -12.19 -32.87 5.02
N ASN A 644 -12.43 -33.35 3.79
CA ASN A 644 -13.52 -32.99 2.88
C ASN A 644 -14.93 -33.41 3.39
N ASN A 645 -15.11 -33.57 4.69
CA ASN A 645 -16.34 -34.10 5.24
C ASN A 645 -17.36 -32.96 5.37
N GLU A 646 -18.54 -33.14 4.77
CA GLU A 646 -19.66 -32.24 5.01
C GLU A 646 -20.01 -32.26 6.51
N PRO A 647 -20.36 -31.12 7.12
CA PRO A 647 -20.78 -31.08 8.51
C PRO A 647 -22.02 -31.95 8.73
N ASP A 648 -22.03 -32.73 9.81
CA ASP A 648 -23.14 -33.62 10.14
C ASP A 648 -24.45 -32.84 10.41
N SER A 649 -25.61 -33.47 10.18
CA SER A 649 -26.91 -32.81 10.37
C SER A 649 -27.13 -32.32 11.80
N ALA A 650 -26.53 -32.99 12.79
CA ALA A 650 -26.56 -32.58 14.19
C ALA A 650 -25.72 -31.31 14.44
N ASP A 651 -24.56 -31.19 13.80
CA ASP A 651 -23.70 -30.00 13.89
C ASP A 651 -24.36 -28.78 13.24
N ILE A 652 -25.06 -28.99 12.12
CA ILE A 652 -25.80 -27.94 11.43
C ILE A 652 -26.97 -27.45 12.30
N ALA A 653 -27.69 -28.36 12.96
CA ALA A 653 -28.80 -28.01 13.85
C ALA A 653 -28.33 -27.28 15.12
N ALA A 654 -27.22 -27.73 15.72
CA ALA A 654 -26.61 -27.08 16.89
C ALA A 654 -26.05 -25.68 16.55
N PHE A 655 -25.38 -25.54 15.40
CA PHE A 655 -24.97 -24.22 14.93
C PHE A 655 -26.20 -23.36 14.63
N ALA A 656 -27.21 -23.84 13.90
CA ALA A 656 -28.40 -23.05 13.57
C ALA A 656 -29.18 -22.54 14.80
N SER A 657 -29.24 -23.32 15.89
CA SER A 657 -29.90 -22.91 17.13
C SER A 657 -29.08 -21.94 17.99
N ALA A 658 -27.75 -22.06 17.98
CA ALA A 658 -26.83 -21.14 18.68
C ALA A 658 -26.46 -19.88 17.85
N ALA A 659 -26.63 -19.92 16.53
CA ALA A 659 -25.99 -18.99 15.59
C ALA A 659 -26.70 -17.66 15.37
N GLU A 660 -28.00 -17.49 15.64
CA GLU A 660 -28.69 -16.29 15.10
C GLU A 660 -28.10 -14.96 15.59
N GLN A 661 -27.55 -14.88 16.81
CA GLN A 661 -26.91 -13.66 17.33
C GLN A 661 -25.38 -13.80 17.46
N THR A 662 -24.87 -14.95 17.90
CA THR A 662 -23.42 -15.18 18.08
C THR A 662 -22.67 -15.22 16.75
N SER A 663 -23.28 -15.77 15.67
CA SER A 663 -22.63 -15.79 14.35
C SER A 663 -22.56 -14.40 13.72
N LEU A 664 -23.53 -13.52 13.98
CA LEU A 664 -23.49 -12.13 13.52
C LEU A 664 -22.36 -11.36 14.18
N SER A 665 -22.20 -11.50 15.49
CA SER A 665 -21.10 -10.88 16.23
C SER A 665 -19.74 -11.40 15.76
N LEU A 666 -19.66 -12.67 15.35
CA LEU A 666 -18.46 -13.28 14.79
C LEU A 666 -18.14 -12.71 13.40
N PHE A 667 -19.12 -12.54 12.52
CA PHE A 667 -18.91 -11.90 11.23
C PHE A 667 -18.67 -10.39 11.35
N GLU A 668 -19.26 -9.70 12.35
CA GLU A 668 -18.93 -8.31 12.69
C GLU A 668 -17.46 -8.20 13.10
N LEU A 669 -16.96 -9.13 13.92
CA LEU A 669 -15.53 -9.22 14.26
C LEU A 669 -14.66 -9.46 13.03
N TYR A 670 -15.07 -10.35 12.12
CA TYR A 670 -14.36 -10.57 10.86
C TYR A 670 -14.30 -9.30 9.99
N LEU A 671 -15.41 -8.60 9.81
CA LEU A 671 -15.49 -7.39 9.00
C LEU A 671 -14.63 -6.26 9.59
N THR A 672 -14.62 -6.12 10.92
CA THR A 672 -13.75 -5.14 11.61
C THR A 672 -12.27 -5.46 11.46
N LEU A 673 -11.87 -6.73 11.58
CA LEU A 673 -10.49 -7.15 11.31
C LEU A 673 -10.11 -6.95 9.85
N ASN A 674 -11.03 -7.22 8.91
CA ASN A 674 -10.81 -6.94 7.49
C ASN A 674 -10.52 -5.45 7.27
N GLU A 675 -11.30 -4.55 7.88
CA GLU A 675 -11.07 -3.10 7.79
C GLU A 675 -9.73 -2.68 8.41
N LEU A 676 -9.39 -3.18 9.60
CA LEU A 676 -8.07 -2.92 10.22
C LEU A 676 -6.93 -3.43 9.33
N SER A 677 -7.11 -4.59 8.69
CA SER A 677 -6.10 -5.18 7.79
C SER A 677 -5.79 -4.29 6.59
N LYS A 678 -6.72 -3.42 6.14
CA LYS A 678 -6.46 -2.48 5.04
C LYS A 678 -5.38 -1.47 5.39
N TYR A 679 -5.17 -1.16 6.67
CA TYR A 679 -4.13 -0.23 7.10
C TYR A 679 -2.71 -0.83 7.06
N LYS A 680 -2.56 -2.14 6.83
CA LYS A 680 -1.24 -2.77 6.65
C LYS A 680 -0.45 -2.21 5.47
N ILE A 681 -1.12 -1.56 4.51
CA ILE A 681 -0.47 -0.91 3.37
C ILE A 681 0.48 0.22 3.80
N TYR A 682 0.27 0.83 4.96
CA TYR A 682 1.11 1.92 5.48
C TYR A 682 2.31 1.40 6.29
N VAL A 683 2.45 0.09 6.45
CA VAL A 683 3.63 -0.55 7.06
C VAL A 683 4.70 -0.75 5.99
N ASN A 684 5.99 -0.65 6.33
CA ASN A 684 7.10 -0.89 5.40
C ASN A 684 7.03 -2.28 4.73
N GLU A 685 7.26 -2.34 3.42
CA GLU A 685 7.08 -3.53 2.57
C GLU A 685 7.79 -4.78 3.07
N SER A 686 9.05 -4.65 3.49
CA SER A 686 9.88 -5.75 3.99
C SER A 686 9.32 -6.46 5.23
N HIS A 687 8.41 -5.80 5.95
CA HIS A 687 7.82 -6.33 7.18
C HIS A 687 6.34 -6.64 7.06
N ARG A 688 5.70 -6.28 5.93
CA ARG A 688 4.27 -6.53 5.71
C ARG A 688 3.95 -8.02 5.76
N SER A 689 4.83 -8.90 5.27
CA SER A 689 4.62 -10.36 5.27
C SER A 689 4.57 -10.98 6.66
N ASN A 690 5.27 -10.37 7.63
CA ASN A 690 5.47 -10.94 8.97
C ASN A 690 4.38 -10.52 9.97
N LEU A 691 3.36 -9.78 9.53
CA LEU A 691 2.24 -9.37 10.37
C LEU A 691 1.29 -10.56 10.60
N LYS A 692 0.87 -10.76 11.86
CA LYS A 692 -0.04 -11.84 12.24
C LYS A 692 -1.44 -11.63 11.66
N ILE A 693 -1.88 -10.37 11.52
CA ILE A 693 -3.17 -10.02 10.91
C ILE A 693 -3.26 -10.44 9.44
N ASN A 694 -2.17 -10.85 8.76
CA ASN A 694 -2.30 -11.37 7.40
C ASN A 694 -3.12 -12.66 7.32
N GLN A 695 -3.20 -13.43 8.39
CA GLN A 695 -3.89 -14.72 8.43
C GLN A 695 -5.17 -14.69 9.28
N TYR A 696 -5.69 -13.49 9.60
CA TYR A 696 -6.87 -13.34 10.45
C TYR A 696 -8.11 -14.11 9.96
N TYR A 697 -8.26 -14.29 8.65
CA TYR A 697 -9.40 -14.96 8.04
C TYR A 697 -9.41 -16.47 8.34
N VAL A 698 -8.26 -17.08 8.65
CA VAL A 698 -8.15 -18.53 8.89
C VAL A 698 -9.05 -18.96 10.05
N TYR A 699 -9.10 -18.15 11.12
CA TYR A 699 -9.92 -18.42 12.30
C TYR A 699 -11.43 -18.46 11.99
N PHE A 700 -11.88 -17.79 10.93
CA PHE A 700 -13.30 -17.71 10.55
C PHE A 700 -13.69 -18.75 9.50
N GLY A 701 -12.74 -19.50 8.93
CA GLY A 701 -12.99 -20.45 7.84
C GLY A 701 -13.96 -21.57 8.23
N VAL A 702 -13.87 -22.10 9.46
CA VAL A 702 -14.79 -23.14 9.96
C VAL A 702 -16.20 -22.58 10.16
N ALA A 703 -16.32 -21.37 10.71
CA ALA A 703 -17.60 -20.70 10.87
C ALA A 703 -18.27 -20.42 9.51
N LEU A 704 -17.50 -19.99 8.51
CA LEU A 704 -18.01 -19.79 7.14
C LEU A 704 -18.52 -21.08 6.51
N LYS A 705 -17.79 -22.21 6.66
CA LYS A 705 -18.25 -23.52 6.18
C LYS A 705 -19.59 -23.92 6.79
N LYS A 706 -19.73 -23.78 8.11
CA LYS A 706 -20.98 -24.07 8.83
C LYS A 706 -22.11 -23.14 8.39
N TRP A 707 -21.83 -21.85 8.21
CA TRP A 707 -22.81 -20.88 7.72
C TRP A 707 -23.32 -21.24 6.32
N LEU A 708 -22.44 -21.61 5.38
CA LEU A 708 -22.83 -22.03 4.03
C LEU A 708 -23.72 -23.29 4.06
N ALA A 709 -23.42 -24.25 4.93
CA ALA A 709 -24.25 -25.45 5.10
C ALA A 709 -25.66 -25.12 5.64
N VAL A 710 -25.76 -24.20 6.59
CA VAL A 710 -27.06 -23.71 7.11
C VAL A 710 -27.83 -22.94 6.03
N ALA A 711 -27.15 -22.06 5.30
CA ALA A 711 -27.74 -21.28 4.21
C ALA A 711 -28.31 -22.21 3.12
N ARG A 712 -27.57 -23.27 2.75
CA ARG A 712 -28.05 -24.34 1.86
C ARG A 712 -29.34 -24.98 2.39
N ASN A 713 -29.34 -25.47 3.64
CA ASN A 713 -30.51 -26.16 4.19
C ASN A 713 -31.72 -25.23 4.29
N LYS A 714 -31.52 -23.97 4.68
CA LYS A 714 -32.58 -22.95 4.71
C LYS A 714 -33.11 -22.64 3.30
N LEU A 715 -32.24 -22.57 2.29
CA LEU A 715 -32.64 -22.40 0.89
C LEU A 715 -33.50 -23.57 0.39
N LEU A 716 -33.09 -24.81 0.66
CA LEU A 716 -33.86 -26.00 0.27
C LEU A 716 -35.25 -26.03 0.93
N HIS A 717 -35.31 -25.73 2.23
CA HIS A 717 -36.60 -25.64 2.94
C HIS A 717 -37.48 -24.49 2.41
N ARG A 718 -36.87 -23.35 2.04
CA ARG A 718 -37.60 -22.22 1.44
C ARG A 718 -38.19 -22.58 0.08
N ILE A 719 -37.52 -23.42 -0.71
CA ILE A 719 -38.06 -23.95 -1.97
C ILE A 719 -39.35 -24.73 -1.71
N GLU A 720 -39.31 -25.70 -0.80
CA GLU A 720 -40.49 -26.50 -0.44
C GLU A 720 -41.64 -25.62 0.06
N TYR A 721 -41.35 -24.73 1.00
CA TYR A 721 -42.35 -23.84 1.60
C TYR A 721 -42.95 -22.85 0.59
N SER A 722 -42.11 -22.19 -0.22
CA SER A 722 -42.57 -21.20 -1.21
C SER A 722 -43.46 -21.85 -2.25
N LEU A 723 -43.13 -23.07 -2.69
CA LEU A 723 -43.97 -23.84 -3.61
C LEU A 723 -45.29 -24.26 -2.96
N ASP A 724 -45.31 -24.66 -1.68
CA ASP A 724 -46.55 -25.04 -0.97
C ASP A 724 -47.51 -23.89 -0.73
N LYS A 725 -46.98 -22.68 -0.60
CA LYS A 725 -47.78 -21.44 -0.54
C LYS A 725 -48.13 -20.90 -1.92
N ASP A 726 -47.52 -21.41 -2.99
CA ASP A 726 -47.73 -20.96 -4.36
C ASP A 726 -49.10 -21.41 -4.87
N LYS A 727 -50.10 -20.54 -4.70
CA LYS A 727 -51.41 -20.71 -5.33
C LYS A 727 -51.30 -20.19 -6.76
N ILE A 728 -51.35 -21.10 -7.73
CA ILE A 728 -51.47 -20.75 -9.14
C ILE A 728 -52.83 -20.05 -9.34
N ASP A 729 -52.83 -18.72 -9.27
CA ASP A 729 -53.99 -17.90 -9.56
C ASP A 729 -54.08 -17.72 -11.08
N THR A 730 -54.95 -18.51 -11.71
CA THR A 730 -55.16 -18.51 -13.15
C THR A 730 -55.86 -17.24 -13.66
N THR A 731 -56.32 -16.34 -12.77
CA THR A 731 -57.04 -15.12 -13.15
C THR A 731 -56.13 -13.94 -13.52
N LEU A 732 -54.85 -13.98 -13.13
CA LEU A 732 -53.87 -12.93 -13.41
C LEU A 732 -53.02 -13.30 -14.63
N ASN A 733 -52.90 -12.38 -15.61
CA ASN A 733 -52.08 -12.56 -16.81
C ASN A 733 -50.56 -12.38 -16.53
N ASN A 734 -50.07 -12.99 -15.44
CA ASN A 734 -48.67 -12.99 -15.04
C ASN A 734 -47.97 -14.21 -15.64
N LYS A 735 -46.78 -14.02 -16.23
CA LYS A 735 -45.98 -15.11 -16.84
C LYS A 735 -45.18 -15.93 -15.82
N PHE A 736 -45.14 -15.50 -14.55
CA PHE A 736 -44.38 -16.13 -13.47
C PHE A 736 -45.21 -16.17 -12.19
N THR A 737 -44.91 -17.11 -11.31
CA THR A 737 -45.49 -17.18 -9.96
C THR A 737 -44.55 -16.58 -8.90
N SER A 738 -45.07 -16.35 -7.70
CA SER A 738 -44.32 -15.75 -6.59
C SER A 738 -43.16 -16.63 -6.11
N SER A 739 -43.27 -17.96 -6.20
CA SER A 739 -42.21 -18.88 -5.77
C SER A 739 -40.91 -18.67 -6.57
N SER A 740 -41.01 -18.48 -7.89
CA SER A 740 -39.83 -18.26 -8.74
C SER A 740 -39.10 -16.95 -8.40
N LEU A 741 -39.83 -15.92 -7.97
CA LEU A 741 -39.27 -14.65 -7.53
C LEU A 741 -38.58 -14.77 -6.17
N ASP A 742 -39.23 -15.45 -5.22
CA ASP A 742 -38.71 -15.68 -3.87
C ASP A 742 -37.36 -16.41 -3.91
N ILE A 743 -37.27 -17.50 -4.68
CA ILE A 743 -36.02 -18.28 -4.80
C ILE A 743 -34.93 -17.52 -5.55
N SER A 744 -35.29 -16.73 -6.57
CA SER A 744 -34.32 -15.83 -7.23
C SER A 744 -33.73 -14.82 -6.23
N ASN A 745 -34.56 -14.29 -5.33
CA ASN A 745 -34.09 -13.37 -4.28
C ASN A 745 -33.17 -14.08 -3.27
N CYS A 746 -33.44 -15.33 -2.90
CA CYS A 746 -32.53 -16.10 -2.06
C CYS A 746 -31.15 -16.28 -2.72
N PHE A 747 -31.09 -16.55 -4.03
CA PHE A 747 -29.81 -16.64 -4.75
C PHE A 747 -29.06 -15.31 -4.69
N ILE A 748 -29.75 -14.19 -4.92
CA ILE A 748 -29.18 -12.84 -4.83
C ILE A 748 -28.64 -12.55 -3.41
N GLN A 749 -29.36 -12.94 -2.36
CA GLN A 749 -28.91 -12.73 -0.98
C GLN A 749 -27.62 -13.52 -0.67
N ILE A 750 -27.54 -14.77 -1.12
CA ILE A 750 -26.33 -15.61 -0.97
C ILE A 750 -25.16 -15.02 -1.75
N THR A 751 -25.37 -14.56 -3.00
CA THR A 751 -24.29 -13.94 -3.78
C THR A 751 -23.84 -12.60 -3.20
N GLN A 752 -24.77 -11.80 -2.66
CA GLN A 752 -24.44 -10.55 -1.98
C GLN A 752 -23.66 -10.76 -0.68
N PHE A 753 -24.04 -11.75 0.13
CA PHE A 753 -23.29 -12.15 1.33
C PHE A 753 -21.83 -12.42 0.97
N TRP A 754 -21.60 -13.27 -0.04
CA TRP A 754 -20.26 -13.62 -0.49
C TRP A 754 -19.43 -12.40 -0.93
N ARG A 755 -20.04 -11.51 -1.74
CA ARG A 755 -19.35 -10.29 -2.20
C ARG A 755 -18.99 -9.36 -1.06
N ARG A 756 -19.89 -9.18 -0.08
CA ARG A 756 -19.66 -8.30 1.07
C ARG A 756 -18.61 -8.88 2.04
N LEU A 757 -18.53 -10.21 2.14
CA LEU A 757 -17.50 -10.88 2.93
C LEU A 757 -16.10 -10.54 2.41
N ALA A 758 -15.94 -10.39 1.09
CA ALA A 758 -14.67 -10.01 0.46
C ALA A 758 -13.49 -10.86 0.96
N TRP A 759 -13.66 -12.19 0.90
CA TRP A 759 -12.71 -13.14 1.47
C TRP A 759 -11.30 -12.95 0.90
N PRO A 760 -10.27 -12.74 1.76
CA PRO A 760 -8.95 -12.29 1.31
C PRO A 760 -8.10 -13.38 0.67
N ASP A 761 -8.31 -14.65 1.03
CA ASP A 761 -7.53 -15.76 0.48
C ASP A 761 -8.12 -16.28 -0.83
N ILE A 762 -7.38 -16.08 -1.92
CA ILE A 762 -7.83 -16.41 -3.28
C ILE A 762 -8.12 -17.90 -3.43
N LEU A 763 -7.26 -18.78 -2.90
CA LEU A 763 -7.40 -20.23 -3.10
C LEU A 763 -8.61 -20.78 -2.34
N SER A 764 -8.78 -20.44 -1.07
CA SER A 764 -9.99 -20.82 -0.33
C SER A 764 -11.25 -20.19 -0.93
N SER A 765 -11.14 -18.98 -1.48
CA SER A 765 -12.24 -18.28 -2.16
C SER A 765 -12.77 -19.07 -3.36
N ILE A 766 -11.90 -19.68 -4.18
CA ILE A 766 -12.30 -20.60 -5.26
C ILE A 766 -13.08 -21.79 -4.71
N ILE A 767 -12.57 -22.43 -3.66
CA ILE A 767 -13.18 -23.64 -3.09
C ILE A 767 -14.60 -23.33 -2.56
N PHE A 768 -14.75 -22.23 -1.83
CA PHE A 768 -16.06 -21.79 -1.35
C PHE A 768 -17.01 -21.40 -2.48
N LEU A 769 -16.52 -20.75 -3.53
CA LEU A 769 -17.32 -20.41 -4.71
C LEU A 769 -17.82 -21.65 -5.44
N ILE A 770 -16.96 -22.66 -5.64
CA ILE A 770 -17.37 -23.95 -6.21
C ILE A 770 -18.49 -24.55 -5.37
N LYS A 771 -18.34 -24.56 -4.04
CA LYS A 771 -19.36 -25.09 -3.13
C LYS A 771 -20.69 -24.31 -3.22
N ILE A 772 -20.65 -22.98 -3.23
CA ILE A 772 -21.85 -22.13 -3.41
C ILE A 772 -22.51 -22.44 -4.77
N THR A 773 -21.73 -22.63 -5.83
CA THR A 773 -22.25 -22.97 -7.16
C THR A 773 -22.94 -24.32 -7.16
N GLU A 774 -22.32 -25.33 -6.54
CA GLU A 774 -22.89 -26.68 -6.40
C GLU A 774 -24.19 -26.66 -5.60
N ASP A 775 -24.22 -25.94 -4.48
CA ASP A 775 -25.39 -25.86 -3.61
C ASP A 775 -26.56 -25.13 -4.31
N ILE A 776 -26.30 -24.03 -5.04
CA ILE A 776 -27.33 -23.33 -5.83
C ILE A 776 -27.77 -24.16 -7.05
N ALA A 777 -26.86 -24.91 -7.69
CA ALA A 777 -27.21 -25.82 -8.79
C ALA A 777 -28.14 -26.93 -8.30
N ASN A 778 -27.86 -27.52 -7.14
CA ASN A 778 -28.72 -28.53 -6.51
C ASN A 778 -30.10 -27.95 -6.14
N ALA A 779 -30.13 -26.74 -5.59
CA ALA A 779 -31.38 -26.02 -5.30
C ALA A 779 -32.19 -25.74 -6.58
N THR A 780 -31.52 -25.37 -7.68
CA THR A 780 -32.15 -25.13 -8.99
C THR A 780 -32.79 -26.41 -9.55
N ARG A 781 -32.08 -27.54 -9.47
CA ARG A 781 -32.62 -28.86 -9.85
C ARG A 781 -33.81 -29.26 -8.99
N LEU A 782 -33.70 -29.09 -7.68
CA LEU A 782 -34.79 -29.42 -6.74
C LEU A 782 -36.04 -28.58 -7.02
N TYR A 783 -35.90 -27.27 -7.23
CA TYR A 783 -37.03 -26.40 -7.57
C TYR A 783 -37.74 -26.88 -8.84
N ALA A 784 -36.98 -27.18 -9.90
CA ALA A 784 -37.54 -27.72 -11.13
C ALA A 784 -38.30 -29.02 -10.87
N THR A 785 -37.71 -29.96 -10.11
CA THR A 785 -38.34 -31.22 -9.73
C THR A 785 -39.70 -31.00 -9.08
N LEU A 786 -39.73 -30.23 -8.00
CA LEU A 786 -40.93 -30.04 -7.19
C LEU A 786 -42.04 -29.27 -7.91
N ILE A 787 -41.71 -28.27 -8.74
CA ILE A 787 -42.75 -27.54 -9.50
C ILE A 787 -43.35 -28.41 -10.61
N GLU A 788 -42.57 -29.29 -11.23
CA GLU A 788 -43.10 -30.28 -12.17
C GLU A 788 -43.95 -31.33 -11.45
N ASP A 789 -43.56 -31.79 -10.26
CA ASP A 789 -44.36 -32.72 -9.46
C ASP A 789 -45.74 -32.13 -9.13
N LYS A 790 -45.85 -30.81 -8.92
CA LYS A 790 -47.13 -30.12 -8.76
C LYS A 790 -47.99 -30.13 -10.02
N LEU A 791 -47.36 -30.03 -11.20
CA LEU A 791 -48.06 -30.19 -12.47
C LEU A 791 -48.53 -31.66 -12.65
N ASN A 792 -47.66 -32.62 -12.33
CA ASN A 792 -47.98 -34.05 -12.43
C ASN A 792 -49.06 -34.50 -11.43
N ALA A 793 -49.10 -33.93 -10.22
CA ALA A 793 -50.12 -34.22 -9.22
C ALA A 793 -51.55 -33.93 -9.73
N LYS A 794 -51.69 -33.05 -10.73
CA LYS A 794 -52.96 -32.77 -11.42
C LYS A 794 -53.23 -33.70 -12.61
N LYS A 795 -52.46 -34.78 -12.76
CA LYS A 795 -52.55 -35.80 -13.83
C LYS A 795 -52.30 -35.24 -15.23
N PHE A 796 -51.42 -34.26 -15.33
CA PHE A 796 -51.05 -33.61 -16.60
C PHE A 796 -50.59 -34.61 -17.67
N TYR A 797 -49.70 -35.55 -17.32
CA TYR A 797 -49.15 -36.51 -18.28
C TYR A 797 -50.15 -37.59 -18.73
N GLU A 798 -51.19 -37.87 -17.92
CA GLU A 798 -52.23 -38.87 -18.20
C GLU A 798 -53.35 -38.34 -19.12
N THR A 799 -53.45 -37.01 -19.29
CA THR A 799 -54.57 -36.37 -20.00
C THR A 799 -54.27 -36.15 -21.49
N ASN A 800 -55.29 -36.30 -22.34
CA ASN A 800 -55.21 -36.05 -23.79
C ASN A 800 -55.69 -34.63 -24.18
N ASP A 801 -56.52 -33.98 -23.36
CA ASP A 801 -56.95 -32.60 -23.55
C ASP A 801 -56.05 -31.62 -22.76
N LEU A 802 -55.19 -30.89 -23.48
CA LEU A 802 -54.25 -29.93 -22.88
C LEU A 802 -54.84 -28.54 -22.71
N THR A 803 -56.03 -28.26 -23.24
CA THR A 803 -56.60 -26.90 -23.24
C THR A 803 -56.72 -26.34 -21.82
N PHE A 804 -57.15 -27.18 -20.87
CA PHE A 804 -57.28 -26.83 -19.44
C PHE A 804 -55.93 -26.61 -18.72
N TYR A 805 -54.84 -27.19 -19.22
CA TYR A 805 -53.52 -27.13 -18.57
C TYR A 805 -52.55 -26.14 -19.22
N THR A 806 -52.92 -25.49 -20.32
CA THR A 806 -52.08 -24.53 -21.07
C THR A 806 -51.41 -23.50 -20.17
N GLN A 807 -52.17 -22.89 -19.26
CA GLN A 807 -51.66 -21.86 -18.35
C GLN A 807 -50.73 -22.44 -17.29
N GLU A 808 -51.08 -23.59 -16.72
CA GLU A 808 -50.28 -24.23 -15.67
C GLU A 808 -48.96 -24.75 -16.23
N LEU A 809 -48.96 -25.39 -17.41
CA LEU A 809 -47.75 -25.77 -18.12
C LEU A 809 -46.88 -24.54 -18.42
N SER A 810 -47.48 -23.47 -18.94
CA SER A 810 -46.75 -22.25 -19.30
C SER A 810 -46.07 -21.61 -18.10
N LEU A 811 -46.77 -21.52 -16.97
CA LEU A 811 -46.22 -21.01 -15.71
C LEU A 811 -45.09 -21.88 -15.20
N THR A 812 -45.25 -23.20 -15.20
CA THR A 812 -44.22 -24.17 -14.78
C THR A 812 -42.93 -23.98 -15.57
N VAL A 813 -42.98 -24.03 -16.91
CA VAL A 813 -41.77 -23.90 -17.74
C VAL A 813 -41.16 -22.49 -17.68
N ASN A 814 -41.98 -21.44 -17.55
CA ASN A 814 -41.48 -20.07 -17.39
C ASN A 814 -40.74 -19.88 -16.07
N ASN A 815 -41.29 -20.40 -14.97
CA ASN A 815 -40.66 -20.35 -13.65
C ASN A 815 -39.33 -21.11 -13.63
N ILE A 816 -39.30 -22.31 -14.23
CA ILE A 816 -38.06 -23.11 -14.36
C ILE A 816 -37.01 -22.32 -15.16
N GLU A 817 -37.38 -21.72 -16.29
CA GLU A 817 -36.44 -20.90 -17.09
C GLU A 817 -35.98 -19.65 -16.34
N ARG A 818 -36.83 -19.03 -15.52
CA ARG A 818 -36.44 -17.88 -14.70
C ARG A 818 -35.34 -18.23 -13.70
N ILE A 819 -35.50 -19.34 -12.99
CA ILE A 819 -34.49 -19.83 -12.03
C ILE A 819 -33.21 -20.21 -12.77
N ARG A 820 -33.31 -20.87 -13.93
CA ARG A 820 -32.17 -21.19 -14.79
C ARG A 820 -31.40 -19.93 -15.19
N GLU A 821 -32.09 -18.88 -15.62
CA GLU A 821 -31.44 -17.62 -16.00
C GLU A 821 -30.77 -16.97 -14.78
N SER A 822 -31.42 -16.97 -13.61
CA SER A 822 -30.81 -16.48 -12.35
C SER A 822 -29.53 -17.26 -11.99
N PHE A 823 -29.52 -18.58 -12.16
CA PHE A 823 -28.35 -19.42 -11.93
C PHE A 823 -27.23 -19.15 -12.95
N LYS A 824 -27.59 -18.97 -14.23
CA LYS A 824 -26.62 -18.71 -15.31
C LYS A 824 -25.87 -17.38 -15.13
N GLN A 825 -26.43 -16.43 -14.38
CA GLN A 825 -25.76 -15.16 -14.07
C GLN A 825 -24.69 -15.28 -12.96
N LEU A 826 -24.65 -16.39 -12.19
CA LEU A 826 -23.69 -16.58 -11.09
C LEU A 826 -22.22 -16.34 -11.49
N PRO A 827 -21.72 -16.85 -12.64
CA PRO A 827 -20.35 -16.61 -13.08
C PRO A 827 -19.96 -15.12 -13.17
N ILE A 828 -20.89 -14.30 -13.63
CA ILE A 828 -20.69 -12.85 -13.77
C ILE A 828 -20.82 -12.19 -12.40
N GLU A 829 -21.87 -12.55 -11.67
CA GLU A 829 -22.20 -12.02 -10.36
C GLU A 829 -21.08 -12.22 -9.33
N LEU A 830 -20.51 -13.41 -9.25
CA LEU A 830 -19.45 -13.74 -8.31
C LEU A 830 -18.04 -13.43 -8.85
N SER A 831 -17.95 -12.87 -10.05
CA SER A 831 -16.69 -12.42 -10.69
C SER A 831 -15.61 -13.51 -10.78
N TYR A 832 -15.99 -14.73 -11.20
CA TYR A 832 -15.05 -15.87 -11.24
C TYR A 832 -13.82 -15.59 -12.10
N ASP A 833 -13.97 -14.92 -13.26
CA ASP A 833 -12.84 -14.65 -14.15
C ASP A 833 -11.76 -13.80 -13.48
N LYS A 834 -12.15 -12.76 -12.74
CA LYS A 834 -11.19 -11.91 -12.01
C LYS A 834 -10.41 -12.71 -10.98
N LEU A 835 -11.07 -13.66 -10.34
CA LEU A 835 -10.52 -14.46 -9.26
C LEU A 835 -9.61 -15.58 -9.79
N LEU A 836 -10.01 -16.26 -10.87
CA LEU A 836 -9.20 -17.27 -11.55
C LEU A 836 -7.91 -16.66 -12.11
N VAL A 837 -7.99 -15.48 -12.74
CA VAL A 837 -6.79 -14.73 -13.20
C VAL A 837 -5.90 -14.33 -12.03
N ALA A 838 -6.47 -13.98 -10.87
CA ALA A 838 -5.67 -13.69 -9.68
C ALA A 838 -4.98 -14.95 -9.12
N ALA A 839 -5.59 -16.13 -9.25
CA ALA A 839 -5.07 -17.40 -8.75
C ALA A 839 -3.86 -17.92 -9.56
N GLU A 840 -3.73 -17.54 -10.83
CA GLU A 840 -2.57 -17.85 -11.69
C GLU A 840 -1.24 -17.34 -11.13
N LYS A 841 -1.29 -16.35 -10.21
CA LYS A 841 -0.09 -15.84 -9.51
C LYS A 841 0.40 -16.76 -8.38
N PHE A 842 -0.45 -17.65 -7.87
CA PHE A 842 -0.18 -18.45 -6.67
C PHE A 842 -0.12 -19.96 -6.95
N GLN A 843 -0.70 -20.42 -8.05
CA GLN A 843 -0.77 -21.82 -8.45
C GLN A 843 -0.36 -22.01 -9.92
N THR A 844 -0.13 -23.25 -10.33
CA THR A 844 0.17 -23.54 -11.74
C THR A 844 -1.06 -23.33 -12.62
N ILE A 845 -0.84 -22.93 -13.87
CA ILE A 845 -1.91 -22.72 -14.87
C ILE A 845 -2.79 -23.99 -14.98
N ALA A 846 -2.18 -25.18 -14.92
CA ALA A 846 -2.90 -26.44 -14.97
C ALA A 846 -3.92 -26.63 -13.82
N VAL A 847 -3.60 -26.19 -12.61
CA VAL A 847 -4.51 -26.27 -11.44
C VAL A 847 -5.62 -25.23 -11.56
N VAL A 848 -5.31 -24.02 -12.03
CA VAL A 848 -6.32 -22.98 -12.24
C VAL A 848 -7.29 -23.36 -13.37
N ASP A 849 -6.78 -23.99 -14.43
CA ASP A 849 -7.59 -24.54 -15.52
C ASP A 849 -8.50 -25.68 -15.03
N ASP A 850 -8.07 -26.49 -14.06
CA ASP A 850 -8.92 -27.50 -13.44
C ASP A 850 -10.11 -26.87 -12.69
N TYR A 851 -9.86 -25.80 -11.92
CA TYR A 851 -10.94 -25.05 -11.27
C TYR A 851 -11.89 -24.43 -12.27
N ARG A 852 -11.37 -23.82 -13.35
CA ARG A 852 -12.18 -23.24 -14.44
C ARG A 852 -13.09 -24.31 -15.05
N LYS A 853 -12.51 -25.45 -15.44
CA LYS A 853 -13.27 -26.58 -16.00
C LYS A 853 -14.33 -27.09 -15.04
N ARG A 854 -14.03 -27.23 -13.74
CA ARG A 854 -15.03 -27.67 -12.75
C ARG A 854 -16.21 -26.71 -12.66
N ILE A 855 -15.97 -25.41 -12.61
CA ILE A 855 -17.04 -24.40 -12.58
C ILE A 855 -17.87 -24.45 -13.87
N GLU A 856 -17.20 -24.51 -15.03
CA GLU A 856 -17.86 -24.62 -16.34
C GLU A 856 -18.73 -25.88 -16.43
N ILE A 857 -18.23 -27.03 -15.96
CA ILE A 857 -18.97 -28.30 -15.92
C ILE A 857 -20.23 -28.17 -15.05
N ILE A 858 -20.12 -27.58 -13.85
CA ILE A 858 -21.27 -27.42 -12.95
C ILE A 858 -22.33 -26.50 -13.59
N VAL A 859 -21.91 -25.35 -14.13
CA VAL A 859 -22.82 -24.34 -14.68
C VAL A 859 -23.46 -24.83 -15.99
N ALA A 860 -22.66 -25.36 -16.91
CA ALA A 860 -23.15 -25.90 -18.17
C ALA A 860 -24.02 -27.15 -17.94
N GLY A 861 -23.59 -28.06 -17.07
CA GLY A 861 -24.32 -29.27 -16.72
C GLY A 861 -25.69 -28.94 -16.14
N CYS A 862 -25.77 -28.12 -15.08
CA CYS A 862 -27.06 -27.72 -14.51
C CYS A 862 -27.94 -26.95 -15.51
N SER A 863 -27.36 -26.04 -16.30
CA SER A 863 -28.13 -25.30 -17.31
C SER A 863 -28.69 -26.22 -18.39
N GLN A 864 -27.96 -27.26 -18.77
CA GLN A 864 -28.39 -28.26 -19.74
C GLN A 864 -29.50 -29.14 -19.14
N ASP A 865 -29.30 -29.67 -17.93
CA ASP A 865 -30.29 -30.52 -17.26
C ASP A 865 -31.65 -29.82 -17.10
N ILE A 866 -31.63 -28.52 -16.75
CA ILE A 866 -32.86 -27.73 -16.68
C ILE A 866 -33.48 -27.48 -18.07
N THR A 867 -32.65 -27.28 -19.09
CA THR A 867 -33.12 -27.12 -20.48
C THR A 867 -33.79 -28.40 -20.98
N ASP A 868 -33.16 -29.55 -20.75
CA ASP A 868 -33.68 -30.86 -21.13
C ASP A 868 -35.01 -31.15 -20.44
N ARG A 869 -35.13 -30.76 -19.17
CA ARG A 869 -36.39 -30.88 -18.43
C ARG A 869 -37.50 -29.99 -18.98
N ILE A 870 -37.19 -28.76 -19.40
CA ILE A 870 -38.15 -27.90 -20.11
C ILE A 870 -38.61 -28.57 -21.42
N TYR A 871 -37.68 -29.12 -22.22
CA TYR A 871 -38.02 -29.84 -23.45
C TYR A 871 -38.88 -31.07 -23.16
N GLN A 872 -38.61 -31.83 -22.09
CA GLN A 872 -39.42 -32.97 -21.67
C GLN A 872 -40.86 -32.55 -21.35
N ILE A 873 -41.07 -31.49 -20.56
CA ILE A 873 -42.42 -30.99 -20.24
C ILE A 873 -43.14 -30.51 -21.52
N LEU A 874 -42.45 -29.74 -22.38
CA LEU A 874 -43.02 -29.22 -23.62
C LEU A 874 -43.32 -30.31 -24.66
N SER A 875 -42.59 -31.43 -24.65
CA SER A 875 -42.80 -32.54 -25.59
C SER A 875 -44.20 -33.15 -25.50
N LYS A 876 -44.87 -33.04 -24.34
CA LYS A 876 -46.27 -33.50 -24.18
C LYS A 876 -47.25 -32.71 -25.07
N VAL A 877 -46.96 -31.44 -25.37
CA VAL A 877 -47.76 -30.66 -26.32
C VAL A 877 -47.65 -31.28 -27.71
N ILE A 878 -46.46 -31.73 -28.08
CA ILE A 878 -46.17 -32.31 -29.39
C ILE A 878 -46.85 -33.66 -29.56
N THR A 879 -46.77 -34.55 -28.57
CA THR A 879 -47.43 -35.87 -28.63
C THR A 879 -48.93 -35.77 -28.86
N ASN A 880 -49.55 -34.68 -28.41
CA ASN A 880 -50.98 -34.45 -28.57
C ASN A 880 -51.36 -33.79 -29.90
N MET A 881 -50.37 -33.27 -30.65
CA MET A 881 -50.57 -32.71 -31.99
C MET A 881 -50.06 -33.64 -33.11
N GLU A 882 -49.27 -34.65 -32.75
CA GLU A 882 -48.52 -35.46 -33.70
C GLU A 882 -49.41 -36.17 -34.73
N MET A 883 -50.55 -36.72 -34.31
CA MET A 883 -51.48 -37.40 -35.21
C MET A 883 -52.14 -36.43 -36.19
N GLU A 884 -52.56 -35.26 -35.73
CA GLU A 884 -53.15 -34.21 -36.55
C GLU A 884 -52.14 -33.66 -37.56
N LEU A 885 -50.89 -33.42 -37.15
CA LEU A 885 -49.83 -33.00 -38.05
C LEU A 885 -49.60 -34.03 -39.16
N LYS A 886 -49.61 -35.33 -38.82
CA LYS A 886 -49.50 -36.41 -39.79
C LYS A 886 -50.70 -36.45 -40.75
N GLN A 887 -51.92 -36.24 -40.25
CA GLN A 887 -53.12 -36.19 -41.09
C GLN A 887 -53.09 -35.02 -42.07
N TYR A 888 -52.71 -33.82 -41.63
CA TYR A 888 -52.58 -32.67 -42.53
C TYR A 888 -51.48 -32.88 -43.58
N LEU A 889 -50.33 -33.46 -43.20
CA LEU A 889 -49.29 -33.82 -44.16
C LEU A 889 -49.77 -34.86 -45.18
N PHE A 890 -50.51 -35.87 -44.75
CA PHE A 890 -51.11 -36.86 -45.64
C PHE A 890 -52.04 -36.21 -46.68
N HIS A 891 -52.88 -35.24 -46.27
CA HIS A 891 -53.75 -34.51 -47.20
C HIS A 891 -52.98 -33.65 -48.21
N ILE A 892 -51.82 -33.09 -47.83
CA ILE A 892 -50.95 -32.37 -48.78
C ILE A 892 -50.41 -33.35 -49.84
N VAL A 893 -50.01 -34.55 -49.43
CA VAL A 893 -49.47 -35.57 -50.35
C VAL A 893 -50.54 -36.06 -51.33
N GLU A 894 -51.74 -36.38 -50.85
CA GLU A 894 -52.83 -36.98 -51.62
C GLU A 894 -53.68 -35.97 -52.40
N ALA A 895 -53.35 -34.67 -52.36
CA ALA A 895 -54.13 -33.66 -53.08
C ALA A 895 -54.07 -33.85 -54.61
N PRO A 896 -55.16 -33.56 -55.35
CA PRO A 896 -55.21 -33.65 -56.81
C PRO A 896 -54.10 -32.83 -57.50
N GLU A 897 -53.63 -33.27 -58.68
CA GLU A 897 -52.51 -32.62 -59.39
C GLU A 897 -52.75 -31.16 -59.76
N ALA A 898 -54.02 -30.78 -59.99
CA ALA A 898 -54.41 -29.40 -60.33
C ALA A 898 -54.51 -28.45 -59.12
N SER A 899 -54.37 -28.96 -57.89
CA SER A 899 -54.51 -28.15 -56.66
C SER A 899 -53.28 -27.28 -56.42
N ASP A 900 -53.50 -26.01 -56.09
CA ASP A 900 -52.43 -25.10 -55.68
C ASP A 900 -51.87 -25.48 -54.30
N VAL A 901 -50.54 -25.41 -54.16
CA VAL A 901 -49.84 -25.78 -52.93
C VAL A 901 -50.25 -24.86 -51.79
N GLN A 902 -50.46 -23.57 -52.08
CA GLN A 902 -50.87 -22.58 -51.07
C GLN A 902 -52.22 -22.95 -50.44
N ASP A 903 -53.19 -23.36 -51.24
CA ASP A 903 -54.51 -23.78 -50.75
C ASP A 903 -54.42 -25.10 -49.96
N THR A 904 -53.59 -26.05 -50.40
CA THR A 904 -53.46 -27.35 -49.72
C THR A 904 -52.74 -27.29 -48.37
N ILE A 905 -51.80 -26.36 -48.18
CA ILE A 905 -51.06 -26.21 -46.91
C ILE A 905 -51.79 -25.31 -45.91
N GLN A 906 -52.69 -24.44 -46.37
CA GLN A 906 -53.38 -23.47 -45.51
C GLN A 906 -54.10 -24.09 -44.29
N PRO A 907 -54.73 -25.27 -44.36
CA PRO A 907 -55.31 -25.93 -43.19
C PRO A 907 -54.28 -26.26 -42.11
N LEU A 908 -53.08 -26.73 -42.49
CA LEU A 908 -51.97 -27.01 -41.57
C LEU A 908 -51.49 -25.73 -40.90
N LEU A 909 -51.28 -24.65 -41.67
CA LEU A 909 -50.84 -23.36 -41.13
C LEU A 909 -51.88 -22.77 -40.17
N THR A 910 -53.16 -22.89 -40.49
CA THR A 910 -54.26 -22.42 -39.65
C THR A 910 -54.36 -23.23 -38.36
N PHE A 911 -54.22 -24.56 -38.44
CA PHE A 911 -54.15 -25.44 -37.28
C PHE A 911 -52.99 -25.06 -36.35
N LEU A 912 -51.77 -24.95 -36.89
CA LEU A 912 -50.60 -24.54 -36.13
C LEU A 912 -50.80 -23.18 -35.45
N ASN A 913 -51.38 -22.21 -36.17
CA ASN A 913 -51.64 -20.89 -35.61
C ASN A 913 -52.64 -20.92 -34.44
N ASN A 914 -53.74 -21.66 -34.59
CA ASN A 914 -54.77 -21.79 -33.55
C ASN A 914 -54.24 -22.50 -32.30
N GLN A 915 -53.41 -23.51 -32.47
CA GLN A 915 -52.84 -24.29 -31.37
C GLN A 915 -51.73 -23.53 -30.64
N LEU A 916 -50.99 -22.66 -31.35
CA LEU A 916 -49.94 -21.83 -30.76
C LEU A 916 -50.48 -20.57 -30.07
N LEU A 917 -51.68 -20.09 -30.45
CA LEU A 917 -52.25 -18.84 -29.96
C LEU A 917 -52.26 -18.74 -28.42
N PRO A 918 -52.71 -19.76 -27.65
CA PRO A 918 -52.69 -19.69 -26.19
C PRO A 918 -51.29 -19.58 -25.59
N TYR A 919 -50.29 -20.20 -26.23
CA TYR A 919 -48.92 -20.23 -25.74
C TYR A 919 -48.14 -18.95 -26.06
N ARG A 920 -48.50 -18.22 -27.12
CA ARG A 920 -47.82 -16.96 -27.50
C ARG A 920 -47.91 -15.90 -26.40
N ASP A 921 -49.08 -15.78 -25.77
CA ASP A 921 -49.29 -14.80 -24.72
C ASP A 921 -48.72 -15.25 -23.37
N LEU A 922 -48.76 -16.56 -23.08
CA LEU A 922 -48.40 -17.11 -21.77
C LEU A 922 -46.91 -17.47 -21.65
N LEU A 923 -46.28 -18.03 -22.68
CA LEU A 923 -44.86 -18.39 -22.64
C LEU A 923 -43.96 -17.15 -22.75
N ILE A 924 -42.77 -17.25 -22.16
CA ILE A 924 -41.68 -16.32 -22.47
C ILE A 924 -40.99 -16.72 -23.79
N ARG A 925 -40.30 -15.76 -24.41
CA ARG A 925 -39.71 -15.93 -25.75
C ARG A 925 -38.84 -17.20 -25.86
N GLN A 926 -38.00 -17.47 -24.88
CA GLN A 926 -37.12 -18.64 -24.86
C GLN A 926 -37.91 -19.95 -24.92
N ASN A 927 -38.94 -20.10 -24.08
CA ASN A 927 -39.77 -21.31 -24.06
C ASN A 927 -40.67 -21.42 -25.29
N LEU A 928 -41.15 -20.31 -25.83
CA LEU A 928 -41.88 -20.30 -27.09
C LEU A 928 -40.99 -20.78 -28.24
N THR A 929 -39.75 -20.29 -28.32
CA THR A 929 -38.75 -20.76 -29.30
C THR A 929 -38.51 -22.27 -29.17
N ARG A 930 -38.33 -22.79 -27.96
CA ARG A 930 -38.17 -24.25 -27.72
C ARG A 930 -39.38 -25.06 -28.16
N LEU A 931 -40.59 -24.57 -27.89
CA LEU A 931 -41.82 -25.24 -28.35
C LEU A 931 -41.88 -25.27 -29.88
N LEU A 932 -41.58 -24.15 -30.55
CA LEU A 932 -41.57 -24.08 -32.02
C LEU A 932 -40.50 -24.98 -32.63
N GLU A 933 -39.32 -25.07 -32.00
CA GLU A 933 -38.25 -26.00 -32.40
C GLU A 933 -38.71 -27.46 -32.35
N LEU A 934 -39.42 -27.86 -31.29
CA LEU A 934 -39.97 -29.21 -31.17
C LEU A 934 -41.02 -29.50 -32.26
N ILE A 935 -41.91 -28.54 -32.54
CA ILE A 935 -42.91 -28.68 -33.62
C ILE A 935 -42.21 -28.82 -34.97
N TRP A 936 -41.21 -27.98 -35.25
CA TRP A 936 -40.43 -28.06 -36.48
C TRP A 936 -39.71 -29.42 -36.63
N ALA A 937 -39.09 -29.91 -35.56
CA ALA A 937 -38.40 -31.19 -35.56
C ALA A 937 -39.35 -32.35 -35.91
N VAL A 938 -40.54 -32.39 -35.30
CA VAL A 938 -41.54 -33.43 -35.60
C VAL A 938 -42.09 -33.31 -37.01
N LEU A 939 -42.34 -32.09 -37.51
CA LEU A 939 -42.76 -31.90 -38.91
C LEU A 939 -41.71 -32.42 -39.89
N ILE A 940 -40.44 -32.13 -39.67
CA ILE A 940 -39.35 -32.62 -40.53
C ILE A 940 -39.19 -34.14 -40.43
N ASP A 941 -39.30 -34.72 -39.24
CA ASP A 941 -39.22 -36.17 -39.05
C ASP A 941 -40.41 -36.90 -39.70
N GLN A 942 -41.62 -36.33 -39.60
CA GLN A 942 -42.80 -36.86 -40.30
C GLN A 942 -42.63 -36.78 -41.82
N ILE A 943 -42.17 -35.64 -42.36
CA ILE A 943 -41.94 -35.49 -43.80
C ILE A 943 -40.84 -36.45 -44.29
N LEU A 944 -39.77 -36.63 -43.52
CA LEU A 944 -38.72 -37.60 -43.85
C LEU A 944 -39.29 -39.03 -43.89
N SER A 945 -40.08 -39.41 -42.88
CA SER A 945 -40.74 -40.71 -42.83
C SER A 945 -41.65 -40.94 -44.04
N GLU A 946 -42.44 -39.93 -44.41
CA GLU A 946 -43.30 -39.95 -45.60
C GLU A 946 -42.51 -40.08 -46.92
N VAL A 947 -41.28 -39.55 -46.98
CA VAL A 947 -40.41 -39.66 -48.16
C VAL A 947 -39.74 -41.03 -48.27
N GLU A 948 -39.39 -41.66 -47.15
CA GLU A 948 -38.66 -42.93 -47.11
C GLU A 948 -39.56 -44.17 -47.09
N HIS A 949 -40.72 -44.09 -46.43
CA HIS A 949 -41.57 -45.25 -46.10
C HIS A 949 -43.02 -45.10 -46.59
N GLY A 950 -43.28 -44.20 -47.55
CA GLY A 950 -44.61 -43.99 -48.10
C GLY A 950 -45.26 -45.28 -48.63
N THR A 951 -46.52 -45.53 -48.25
CA THR A 951 -47.26 -46.78 -48.50
C THR A 951 -47.89 -46.87 -49.90
N SER A 952 -47.94 -45.76 -50.66
CA SER A 952 -48.51 -45.66 -52.00
C SER A 952 -47.44 -45.27 -53.05
N PRO A 953 -47.51 -45.75 -54.30
CA PRO A 953 -46.65 -45.28 -55.38
C PRO A 953 -46.94 -43.81 -55.66
N ARG A 954 -46.02 -42.93 -55.27
CA ARG A 954 -46.21 -41.47 -55.38
C ARG A 954 -45.78 -40.94 -56.73
N THR A 955 -46.47 -39.92 -57.20
CA THR A 955 -46.11 -39.20 -58.42
C THR A 955 -45.04 -38.16 -58.15
N ILE A 956 -44.32 -37.77 -59.21
CA ILE A 956 -43.35 -36.66 -59.18
C ILE A 956 -44.03 -35.36 -58.70
N SER A 957 -45.31 -35.15 -59.08
CA SER A 957 -46.13 -34.01 -58.67
C SER A 957 -46.38 -33.96 -57.15
N SER A 958 -46.63 -35.11 -56.49
CA SER A 958 -46.79 -35.17 -55.03
C SER A 958 -45.51 -34.76 -54.28
N TYR A 959 -44.33 -35.20 -54.74
CA TYR A 959 -43.04 -34.81 -54.13
C TYR A 959 -42.70 -33.34 -54.40
N ALA A 960 -43.05 -32.81 -55.58
CA ALA A 960 -42.89 -31.39 -55.89
C ALA A 960 -43.75 -30.51 -54.97
N ARG A 961 -44.99 -30.96 -54.68
CA ARG A 961 -45.88 -30.29 -53.73
C ARG A 961 -45.31 -30.29 -52.31
N LEU A 962 -44.82 -31.44 -51.83
CA LEU A 962 -44.14 -31.53 -50.52
C LEU A 962 -42.91 -30.63 -50.43
N LEU A 963 -42.09 -30.57 -51.49
CA LEU A 963 -40.92 -29.67 -51.53
C LEU A 963 -41.34 -28.21 -51.37
N LYS A 964 -42.39 -27.79 -52.08
CA LYS A 964 -42.90 -26.42 -51.97
C LYS A 964 -43.58 -26.16 -50.62
N ALA A 965 -44.28 -27.16 -50.06
CA ALA A 965 -44.87 -27.07 -48.72
C ALA A 965 -43.81 -26.89 -47.62
N VAL A 966 -42.68 -27.62 -47.71
CA VAL A 966 -41.54 -27.45 -46.80
C VAL A 966 -40.95 -26.04 -46.88
N GLU A 967 -40.86 -25.45 -48.09
CA GLU A 967 -40.40 -24.07 -48.25
C GLU A 967 -41.35 -23.05 -47.61
N LEU A 968 -42.65 -23.24 -47.76
CA LEU A 968 -43.67 -22.40 -47.11
C LEU A 968 -43.68 -22.56 -45.59
N LEU A 969 -43.41 -23.76 -45.06
CA LEU A 969 -43.24 -23.97 -43.62
C LEU A 969 -42.01 -23.23 -43.08
N VAL A 970 -40.90 -23.22 -43.82
CA VAL A 970 -39.72 -22.41 -43.44
C VAL A 970 -40.07 -20.93 -43.37
N GLU A 971 -40.84 -20.41 -44.33
CA GLU A 971 -41.32 -19.03 -44.29
C GLU A 971 -42.22 -18.78 -43.07
N TYR A 972 -43.18 -19.67 -42.82
CA TYR A 972 -44.09 -19.58 -41.67
C TYR A 972 -43.35 -19.47 -40.33
N PHE A 973 -42.42 -20.40 -40.05
CA PHE A 973 -41.64 -20.38 -38.80
C PHE A 973 -40.61 -19.25 -38.72
N ASN A 974 -40.16 -18.72 -39.87
CA ASN A 974 -39.16 -17.65 -39.92
C ASN A 974 -39.76 -16.24 -39.81
N ASN A 975 -41.08 -16.08 -39.98
CA ASN A 975 -41.74 -14.78 -39.92
C ASN A 975 -41.59 -14.10 -38.55
N ASP A 976 -41.71 -12.76 -38.52
CA ASP A 976 -41.50 -11.92 -37.33
C ASP A 976 -42.37 -12.32 -36.13
N GLU A 977 -43.54 -12.93 -36.36
CA GLU A 977 -44.43 -13.43 -35.30
C GLU A 977 -43.98 -14.76 -34.67
N GLN A 978 -43.16 -15.56 -35.36
CA GLN A 978 -42.76 -16.91 -34.94
C GLN A 978 -41.27 -17.06 -34.62
N CYS A 979 -40.42 -16.11 -35.07
CA CYS A 979 -39.09 -15.87 -34.50
C CYS A 979 -38.11 -17.08 -34.46
N LEU A 980 -38.26 -18.10 -35.31
CA LEU A 980 -37.21 -19.13 -35.48
C LEU A 980 -36.15 -18.67 -36.50
N PRO A 981 -34.87 -18.53 -36.09
CA PRO A 981 -33.78 -18.20 -37.01
C PRO A 981 -33.61 -19.27 -38.09
N LYS A 982 -33.15 -18.84 -39.28
CA LYS A 982 -32.94 -19.76 -40.42
C LYS A 982 -31.88 -20.82 -40.11
N GLU A 983 -30.96 -20.53 -39.19
CA GLU A 983 -29.93 -21.43 -38.71
C GLU A 983 -30.54 -22.64 -37.99
N ILE A 984 -31.56 -22.41 -37.17
CA ILE A 984 -32.27 -23.45 -36.40
C ILE A 984 -33.16 -24.28 -37.32
N LEU A 985 -33.80 -23.66 -38.30
CA LEU A 985 -34.66 -24.36 -39.26
C LEU A 985 -33.86 -25.26 -40.23
N LYS A 986 -32.70 -24.80 -40.69
CA LYS A 986 -31.89 -25.50 -41.70
C LYS A 986 -30.94 -26.55 -41.10
N THR A 987 -31.49 -27.47 -40.31
CA THR A 987 -30.75 -28.62 -39.76
C THR A 987 -30.26 -29.58 -40.87
N ASP A 988 -29.35 -30.49 -40.53
CA ASP A 988 -28.89 -31.52 -41.48
C ASP A 988 -30.02 -32.43 -41.95
N LYS A 989 -30.97 -32.75 -41.06
CA LYS A 989 -32.20 -33.46 -41.41
C LYS A 989 -33.02 -32.68 -42.44
N TYR A 990 -33.23 -31.37 -42.24
CA TYR A 990 -33.90 -30.52 -43.23
C TYR A 990 -33.17 -30.52 -44.59
N ARG A 991 -31.84 -30.40 -44.59
CA ARG A 991 -31.04 -30.43 -45.83
C ARG A 991 -31.18 -31.76 -46.56
N LEU A 992 -31.19 -32.87 -45.81
CA LEU A 992 -31.43 -34.20 -46.34
C LEU A 992 -32.83 -34.32 -46.94
N VAL A 993 -33.88 -33.95 -46.20
CA VAL A 993 -35.27 -33.95 -46.67
C VAL A 993 -35.42 -33.13 -47.95
N LYS A 994 -34.88 -31.89 -47.97
CA LYS A 994 -34.91 -31.02 -49.14
C LYS A 994 -34.19 -31.65 -50.35
N LYS A 995 -33.03 -32.29 -50.14
CA LYS A 995 -32.28 -32.99 -51.19
C LYS A 995 -33.06 -34.18 -51.74
N LEU A 996 -33.62 -35.03 -50.87
CA LEU A 996 -34.41 -36.19 -51.25
C LEU A 996 -35.68 -35.81 -52.01
N LEU A 997 -36.44 -34.84 -51.50
CA LEU A 997 -37.63 -34.30 -52.16
C LEU A 997 -37.28 -33.70 -53.53
N LYS A 998 -36.14 -33.00 -53.64
CA LYS A 998 -35.66 -32.47 -54.92
C LYS A 998 -35.37 -33.60 -55.91
N TYR A 999 -34.68 -34.67 -55.50
CA TYR A 999 -34.40 -35.80 -56.38
C TYR A 999 -35.67 -36.53 -56.81
N GLN A 1000 -36.59 -36.77 -55.86
CA GLN A 1000 -37.87 -37.42 -56.12
C GLN A 1000 -38.79 -36.60 -57.07
N SER A 1001 -38.71 -35.27 -57.01
CA SER A 1001 -39.48 -34.35 -57.87
C SER A 1001 -38.81 -34.00 -59.21
N THR A 1002 -37.60 -34.51 -59.47
CA THR A 1002 -36.85 -34.25 -60.72
C THR A 1002 -37.22 -35.26 -61.81
N ASP A 1003 -37.34 -34.87 -63.07
CA ASP A 1003 -37.58 -35.79 -64.19
C ASP A 1003 -36.41 -36.79 -64.39
N THR A 1004 -36.68 -37.90 -65.07
CA THR A 1004 -35.71 -39.02 -65.18
C THR A 1004 -34.44 -38.64 -65.93
N GLN A 1005 -34.54 -37.80 -66.96
CA GLN A 1005 -33.38 -37.38 -67.75
C GLN A 1005 -32.45 -36.49 -66.92
N LEU A 1006 -33.02 -35.49 -66.23
CA LEU A 1006 -32.26 -34.62 -65.35
C LEU A 1006 -31.69 -35.37 -64.15
N LEU A 1007 -32.41 -36.37 -63.64
CA LEU A 1007 -31.95 -37.21 -62.53
C LEU A 1007 -30.74 -38.08 -62.92
N ILE A 1008 -30.74 -38.67 -64.12
CA ILE A 1008 -29.57 -39.40 -64.67
C ILE A 1008 -28.39 -38.46 -64.92
N LYS A 1009 -28.65 -37.24 -65.41
CA LYS A 1009 -27.61 -36.21 -65.51
C LYS A 1009 -26.98 -35.91 -64.14
N LEU A 1010 -27.79 -35.75 -63.09
CA LEU A 1010 -27.30 -35.52 -61.73
C LEU A 1010 -26.47 -36.71 -61.21
N TYR A 1011 -26.83 -37.95 -61.57
CA TYR A 1011 -26.03 -39.13 -61.24
C TYR A 1011 -24.61 -39.05 -61.82
N TYR A 1012 -24.48 -38.72 -63.10
CA TYR A 1012 -23.17 -38.59 -63.73
C TYR A 1012 -22.35 -37.42 -63.20
N GLN A 1013 -23.01 -36.33 -62.79
CA GLN A 1013 -22.34 -35.24 -62.08
C GLN A 1013 -21.83 -35.68 -60.69
N GLU A 1014 -22.59 -36.50 -59.97
CA GLU A 1014 -22.14 -37.12 -58.70
C GLU A 1014 -20.90 -38.01 -58.94
N LYS A 1015 -20.91 -38.81 -60.02
CA LYS A 1015 -19.76 -39.64 -60.42
C LYS A 1015 -18.52 -38.86 -60.83
N LEU A 1016 -18.66 -37.72 -61.52
CA LEU A 1016 -17.53 -36.84 -61.80
C LEU A 1016 -16.91 -36.25 -60.52
N GLN A 1017 -17.72 -35.88 -59.53
CA GLN A 1017 -17.21 -35.39 -58.24
C GLN A 1017 -16.50 -36.49 -57.46
N GLU A 1018 -17.01 -37.72 -57.49
CA GLU A 1018 -16.33 -38.89 -56.92
C GLU A 1018 -14.98 -39.14 -57.62
N GLN A 1019 -14.95 -39.06 -58.95
CA GLN A 1019 -13.73 -39.18 -59.75
C GLN A 1019 -12.69 -38.12 -59.39
N GLU A 1020 -13.08 -36.85 -59.26
CA GLU A 1020 -12.17 -35.76 -58.85
C GLU A 1020 -11.59 -35.98 -57.44
N ARG A 1021 -12.38 -36.52 -56.51
CA ARG A 1021 -11.88 -36.90 -55.17
C ARG A 1021 -10.92 -38.08 -55.23
N ALA A 1022 -11.24 -39.11 -56.00
CA ALA A 1022 -10.40 -40.30 -56.18
C ALA A 1022 -9.05 -39.94 -56.84
N ASN A 1023 -9.05 -39.03 -57.83
CA ASN A 1023 -7.84 -38.54 -58.49
C ASN A 1023 -6.88 -37.80 -57.52
N ASN A 1024 -7.42 -37.13 -56.50
CA ASN A 1024 -6.65 -36.38 -55.51
C ASN A 1024 -6.17 -37.25 -54.32
N SER A 1025 -6.58 -38.52 -54.25
CA SER A 1025 -6.11 -39.47 -53.24
C SER A 1025 -4.81 -40.15 -53.70
N SER A 1026 -3.81 -40.23 -52.82
CA SER A 1026 -2.50 -40.85 -53.14
C SER A 1026 -2.54 -42.37 -53.33
N GLN A 1027 -3.70 -43.01 -53.12
CA GLN A 1027 -3.87 -44.46 -53.15
C GLN A 1027 -5.13 -44.78 -53.99
N ALA A 1028 -4.92 -45.27 -55.22
CA ALA A 1028 -5.99 -45.73 -56.11
C ALA A 1028 -5.98 -47.26 -56.13
N ASP A 1029 -6.85 -47.88 -55.33
CA ASP A 1029 -6.83 -49.33 -55.05
C ASP A 1029 -7.16 -50.22 -56.27
N LEU A 1030 -7.71 -49.65 -57.34
CA LEU A 1030 -8.11 -50.35 -58.57
C LEU A 1030 -7.23 -50.02 -59.78
N GLY A 1031 -6.22 -49.18 -59.60
CA GLY A 1031 -5.35 -48.71 -60.68
C GLY A 1031 -5.80 -47.41 -61.33
N LYS A 1032 -5.14 -47.06 -62.44
CA LYS A 1032 -5.33 -45.77 -63.14
C LYS A 1032 -5.37 -45.98 -64.65
N LEU A 1033 -6.31 -45.32 -65.31
CA LEU A 1033 -6.42 -45.19 -66.77
C LEU A 1033 -5.74 -43.90 -67.22
N TYR A 1034 -4.94 -43.99 -68.28
CA TYR A 1034 -4.34 -42.85 -68.93
C TYR A 1034 -4.85 -42.72 -70.36
N CYS A 1035 -5.38 -41.54 -70.69
CA CYS A 1035 -5.85 -41.22 -72.03
C CYS A 1035 -5.41 -39.82 -72.47
N ARG A 1036 -5.53 -39.52 -73.77
CA ARG A 1036 -5.47 -38.16 -74.30
C ARG A 1036 -6.77 -37.92 -75.04
N ALA A 1037 -7.36 -36.75 -74.90
CA ALA A 1037 -8.57 -36.40 -75.63
C ALA A 1037 -8.44 -35.00 -76.22
N TYR A 1038 -8.89 -34.83 -77.45
CA TYR A 1038 -8.97 -33.51 -78.09
C TYR A 1038 -10.12 -33.47 -79.08
N TYR A 1039 -10.73 -32.30 -79.22
CA TYR A 1039 -11.81 -32.08 -80.18
C TYR A 1039 -11.30 -31.29 -81.40
N HIS A 1040 -11.57 -31.80 -82.60
CA HIS A 1040 -11.25 -31.12 -83.84
C HIS A 1040 -12.49 -30.43 -84.40
N SER A 1041 -12.66 -29.14 -84.07
CA SER A 1041 -13.85 -28.35 -84.40
C SER A 1041 -14.18 -28.31 -85.91
N LYS A 1042 -13.16 -28.29 -86.79
CA LYS A 1042 -13.38 -28.24 -88.25
C LYS A 1042 -13.92 -29.54 -88.86
N GLU A 1043 -13.60 -30.68 -88.26
CA GLU A 1043 -14.02 -32.02 -88.70
C GLU A 1043 -15.26 -32.50 -87.95
N GLY A 1044 -15.58 -31.86 -86.82
CA GLY A 1044 -16.66 -32.29 -85.95
C GLY A 1044 -16.37 -33.64 -85.31
N THR A 1045 -15.12 -33.88 -84.90
CA THR A 1045 -14.69 -35.18 -84.38
C THR A 1045 -13.97 -35.01 -83.04
N LEU A 1046 -14.44 -35.74 -82.03
CA LEU A 1046 -13.76 -35.94 -80.76
C LEU A 1046 -12.83 -37.15 -80.88
N TYR A 1047 -11.53 -36.89 -80.71
CA TYR A 1047 -10.49 -37.89 -80.71
C TYR A 1047 -10.15 -38.28 -79.28
N ILE A 1048 -10.12 -39.59 -79.01
CA ILE A 1048 -9.71 -40.14 -77.72
C ILE A 1048 -8.63 -41.20 -77.97
N GLU A 1049 -7.46 -41.00 -77.41
CA GLU A 1049 -6.36 -41.96 -77.41
C GLU A 1049 -6.28 -42.64 -76.06
N ILE A 1050 -6.49 -43.95 -76.00
CA ILE A 1050 -6.24 -44.75 -74.80
C ILE A 1050 -4.76 -45.12 -74.79
N VAL A 1051 -4.01 -44.56 -73.85
CA VAL A 1051 -2.54 -44.72 -73.78
C VAL A 1051 -2.21 -46.02 -73.04
N SER A 1052 -2.63 -46.14 -71.79
CA SER A 1052 -2.30 -47.28 -70.93
C SER A 1052 -3.17 -47.32 -69.68
N CYS A 1053 -3.27 -48.49 -69.03
CA CYS A 1053 -3.64 -48.57 -67.62
C CYS A 1053 -2.40 -48.93 -66.78
N LYS A 1054 -2.40 -48.57 -65.50
CA LYS A 1054 -1.35 -48.97 -64.55
C LYS A 1054 -1.93 -49.46 -63.23
N SER A 1055 -1.25 -50.45 -62.65
CA SER A 1055 -1.58 -51.05 -61.37
C SER A 1055 -3.03 -51.53 -61.28
N LEU A 1056 -3.53 -52.17 -62.35
CA LEU A 1056 -4.84 -52.81 -62.34
C LEU A 1056 -4.89 -53.90 -61.27
N LYS A 1057 -6.08 -54.15 -60.74
CA LYS A 1057 -6.32 -55.23 -59.80
C LYS A 1057 -6.30 -56.57 -60.55
N PRO A 1058 -5.57 -57.60 -60.09
CA PRO A 1058 -5.60 -58.91 -60.74
C PRO A 1058 -6.96 -59.58 -60.55
N CYS A 1059 -7.61 -59.95 -61.65
CA CYS A 1059 -8.89 -60.65 -61.67
C CYS A 1059 -8.73 -62.15 -61.91
N ASP A 1060 -7.74 -62.56 -62.71
CA ASP A 1060 -7.46 -63.99 -62.92
C ASP A 1060 -6.81 -64.68 -61.72
N SER A 1061 -7.03 -65.99 -61.64
CA SER A 1061 -6.34 -66.91 -60.71
C SER A 1061 -4.81 -66.93 -60.87
N ASN A 1062 -4.30 -66.43 -61.99
CA ASN A 1062 -2.88 -66.36 -62.31
C ASN A 1062 -2.17 -65.12 -61.73
N GLY A 1063 -2.91 -64.21 -61.10
CA GLY A 1063 -2.38 -62.97 -60.52
C GLY A 1063 -2.10 -61.83 -61.52
N LEU A 1064 -2.59 -61.96 -62.76
CA LEU A 1064 -2.58 -60.97 -63.84
C LEU A 1064 -4.01 -60.81 -64.38
N SER A 1065 -4.20 -60.07 -65.47
CA SER A 1065 -5.48 -59.91 -66.18
C SER A 1065 -5.23 -59.80 -67.69
N ASP A 1066 -6.26 -59.96 -68.51
CA ASP A 1066 -6.33 -59.70 -69.95
C ASP A 1066 -7.17 -58.42 -70.25
N PRO A 1067 -6.74 -57.22 -69.81
CA PRO A 1067 -7.57 -56.01 -69.82
C PRO A 1067 -7.86 -55.42 -71.21
N TYR A 1068 -9.06 -54.85 -71.35
CA TYR A 1068 -9.47 -53.94 -72.42
C TYR A 1068 -10.33 -52.79 -71.88
N VAL A 1069 -10.41 -51.67 -72.60
CA VAL A 1069 -11.17 -50.47 -72.21
C VAL A 1069 -12.31 -50.23 -73.19
N GLU A 1070 -13.55 -50.25 -72.69
CA GLU A 1070 -14.74 -49.81 -73.40
C GLU A 1070 -15.02 -48.33 -73.14
N MET A 1071 -15.40 -47.59 -74.19
CA MET A 1071 -15.69 -46.16 -74.17
C MET A 1071 -17.11 -45.91 -74.67
N GLN A 1072 -17.90 -45.20 -73.86
CA GLN A 1072 -19.26 -44.80 -74.22
C GLN A 1072 -19.52 -43.33 -73.85
N LEU A 1073 -20.20 -42.60 -74.73
CA LEU A 1073 -20.67 -41.26 -74.43
C LEU A 1073 -21.99 -41.31 -73.66
N CYS A 1074 -22.01 -40.67 -72.49
CA CYS A 1074 -23.11 -40.73 -71.53
C CYS A 1074 -23.57 -39.31 -71.13
N PRO A 1075 -24.85 -39.12 -70.75
CA PRO A 1075 -25.97 -40.04 -70.92
C PRO A 1075 -26.26 -40.41 -72.38
N THR A 1076 -26.64 -41.66 -72.65
CA THR A 1076 -26.85 -42.18 -74.01
C THR A 1076 -27.95 -41.46 -74.79
N PHE A 1077 -28.92 -40.85 -74.10
CA PHE A 1077 -29.98 -40.06 -74.74
C PHE A 1077 -29.51 -38.70 -75.26
N PHE A 1078 -28.33 -38.20 -74.83
CA PHE A 1078 -27.68 -37.05 -75.48
C PHE A 1078 -26.93 -37.45 -76.74
N TYR A 1079 -26.50 -38.70 -76.84
CA TYR A 1079 -25.68 -39.22 -77.94
C TYR A 1079 -26.29 -40.48 -78.57
N PRO A 1080 -27.56 -40.46 -79.00
CA PRO A 1080 -28.28 -41.67 -79.41
C PRO A 1080 -27.73 -42.33 -80.69
N HIS A 1081 -26.95 -41.59 -81.48
CA HIS A 1081 -26.38 -42.02 -82.75
C HIS A 1081 -24.91 -42.47 -82.63
N ILE A 1082 -24.36 -42.48 -81.42
CA ILE A 1082 -22.95 -42.84 -81.16
C ILE A 1082 -22.89 -44.21 -80.50
N GLU A 1083 -22.26 -45.16 -81.18
CA GLU A 1083 -22.02 -46.51 -80.65
C GLU A 1083 -20.80 -46.52 -79.72
N LYS A 1084 -20.78 -47.49 -78.80
CA LYS A 1084 -19.63 -47.73 -77.92
C LYS A 1084 -18.44 -48.29 -78.71
N GLN A 1085 -17.23 -47.91 -78.33
CA GLN A 1085 -15.98 -48.37 -78.95
C GLN A 1085 -15.10 -49.04 -77.89
N GLN A 1086 -14.21 -49.96 -78.29
CA GLN A 1086 -13.35 -50.68 -77.34
C GLN A 1086 -11.93 -50.87 -77.89
N THR A 1087 -10.95 -50.99 -76.99
CA THR A 1087 -9.56 -51.32 -77.34
C THR A 1087 -9.39 -52.79 -77.68
N SER A 1088 -8.23 -53.11 -78.24
CA SER A 1088 -7.73 -54.48 -78.33
C SER A 1088 -7.46 -55.04 -76.93
N ILE A 1089 -7.54 -56.36 -76.79
CA ILE A 1089 -7.28 -57.07 -75.53
C ILE A 1089 -5.79 -57.31 -75.38
N ILE A 1090 -5.20 -56.92 -74.24
CA ILE A 1090 -3.79 -57.14 -73.94
C ILE A 1090 -3.65 -58.23 -72.89
N LYS A 1091 -3.03 -59.34 -73.26
CA LYS A 1091 -3.00 -60.53 -72.39
C LYS A 1091 -1.97 -60.43 -71.26
N LYS A 1092 -2.33 -60.97 -70.09
CA LYS A 1092 -1.48 -61.27 -68.94
C LYS A 1092 -0.68 -60.06 -68.45
N THR A 1093 -1.35 -58.94 -68.17
CA THR A 1093 -0.71 -57.73 -67.66
C THR A 1093 -1.66 -56.89 -66.80
N LEU A 1094 -1.11 -56.33 -65.72
CA LEU A 1094 -1.80 -55.30 -64.90
C LEU A 1094 -1.42 -53.87 -65.32
N ASN A 1095 -0.57 -53.74 -66.34
CA ASN A 1095 -0.09 -52.46 -66.87
C ASN A 1095 -0.17 -52.46 -68.41
N PRO A 1096 -1.37 -52.64 -69.00
CA PRO A 1096 -1.53 -52.70 -70.44
C PRO A 1096 -1.16 -51.36 -71.11
N GLN A 1097 -0.49 -51.43 -72.25
CA GLN A 1097 -0.21 -50.29 -73.12
C GLN A 1097 -0.98 -50.47 -74.43
N PHE A 1098 -2.05 -49.70 -74.61
CA PHE A 1098 -2.92 -49.80 -75.78
C PHE A 1098 -2.41 -48.92 -76.92
N ASN A 1099 -2.20 -47.63 -76.64
CA ASN A 1099 -1.86 -46.60 -77.64
C ASN A 1099 -2.83 -46.61 -78.85
N GLU A 1100 -4.11 -46.84 -78.60
CA GLU A 1100 -5.17 -46.92 -79.61
C GLU A 1100 -5.97 -45.62 -79.67
N LYS A 1101 -6.31 -45.16 -80.88
CA LYS A 1101 -7.03 -43.91 -81.13
C LYS A 1101 -8.45 -44.20 -81.63
N PHE A 1102 -9.40 -43.48 -81.06
CA PHE A 1102 -10.83 -43.61 -81.29
C PHE A 1102 -11.42 -42.28 -81.74
N GLU A 1103 -12.40 -42.35 -82.64
CA GLU A 1103 -13.03 -41.20 -83.28
C GLU A 1103 -14.53 -41.21 -83.02
N PHE A 1104 -15.03 -40.14 -82.41
CA PHE A 1104 -16.45 -39.91 -82.17
C PHE A 1104 -16.91 -38.65 -82.91
N ARG A 1105 -17.79 -38.82 -83.91
CA ARG A 1105 -18.31 -37.67 -84.68
C ARG A 1105 -19.35 -36.92 -83.85
N LEU A 1106 -19.00 -35.73 -83.38
CA LEU A 1106 -19.84 -34.88 -82.53
C LEU A 1106 -19.81 -33.44 -83.04
N THR A 1107 -20.98 -32.82 -83.13
CA THR A 1107 -21.06 -31.37 -83.34
C THR A 1107 -20.61 -30.62 -82.08
N GLU A 1108 -20.14 -29.38 -82.24
CA GLU A 1108 -19.70 -28.56 -81.12
C GLU A 1108 -20.83 -28.34 -80.09
N LYS A 1109 -22.08 -28.27 -80.55
CA LYS A 1109 -23.28 -28.18 -79.70
C LYS A 1109 -23.48 -29.44 -78.84
N GLU A 1110 -23.15 -30.61 -79.36
CA GLU A 1110 -23.23 -31.87 -78.62
C GLU A 1110 -22.12 -31.99 -77.57
N CYS A 1111 -20.93 -31.46 -77.86
CA CYS A 1111 -19.81 -31.45 -76.91
C CYS A 1111 -20.04 -30.53 -75.69
N ILE A 1112 -20.78 -29.44 -75.85
CA ILE A 1112 -21.05 -28.46 -74.77
C ILE A 1112 -22.33 -28.79 -73.98
N ILE A 1113 -23.00 -29.92 -74.25
CA ILE A 1113 -24.15 -30.34 -73.46
C ILE A 1113 -23.72 -30.53 -72.00
N SER A 1114 -24.27 -29.70 -71.12
CA SER A 1114 -23.99 -29.77 -69.68
C SER A 1114 -24.35 -31.16 -69.14
N GLY A 1115 -23.37 -31.85 -68.57
CA GLY A 1115 -23.51 -33.22 -68.05
C GLY A 1115 -23.13 -34.33 -69.05
N GLY A 1116 -22.65 -33.96 -70.24
CA GLY A 1116 -22.06 -34.90 -71.19
C GLY A 1116 -20.68 -35.40 -70.73
N ILE A 1117 -20.51 -36.72 -70.69
CA ILE A 1117 -19.29 -37.38 -70.25
C ILE A 1117 -18.88 -38.51 -71.19
N VAL A 1118 -17.59 -38.84 -71.18
CA VAL A 1118 -17.05 -40.11 -71.65
C VAL A 1118 -16.95 -41.03 -70.44
N HIS A 1119 -17.65 -42.16 -70.50
CA HIS A 1119 -17.55 -43.24 -69.53
C HIS A 1119 -16.59 -44.31 -70.07
N PHE A 1120 -15.53 -44.56 -69.31
CA PHE A 1120 -14.57 -45.62 -69.57
C PHE A 1120 -14.85 -46.78 -68.62
N THR A 1121 -14.98 -47.99 -69.18
CA THR A 1121 -15.16 -49.24 -68.43
C THR A 1121 -13.98 -50.15 -68.75
N VAL A 1122 -13.16 -50.44 -67.74
CA VAL A 1122 -12.04 -51.37 -67.85
C VAL A 1122 -12.53 -52.75 -67.45
N MET A 1123 -12.33 -53.72 -68.34
CA MET A 1123 -12.83 -55.08 -68.20
C MET A 1123 -11.68 -56.07 -68.43
N ASP A 1124 -11.70 -57.19 -67.74
CA ASP A 1124 -10.86 -58.36 -67.99
C ASP A 1124 -11.55 -59.30 -68.99
N HIS A 1125 -10.84 -59.79 -70.00
CA HIS A 1125 -11.43 -60.66 -71.02
C HIS A 1125 -11.24 -62.15 -70.70
N ASP A 1126 -12.36 -62.84 -70.48
CA ASP A 1126 -12.38 -64.28 -70.21
C ASP A 1126 -12.79 -65.12 -71.43
N LEU A 1127 -12.06 -66.22 -71.67
CA LEU A 1127 -12.32 -67.12 -72.80
C LEU A 1127 -13.51 -68.08 -72.60
N MET A 1128 -13.87 -68.37 -71.34
CA MET A 1128 -14.86 -69.41 -70.99
C MET A 1128 -15.99 -68.91 -70.08
N TRP A 1129 -15.89 -67.69 -69.54
CA TRP A 1129 -16.82 -67.08 -68.58
C TRP A 1129 -17.17 -65.65 -69.03
N SER A 1130 -18.05 -64.96 -68.29
CA SER A 1130 -18.32 -63.55 -68.54
C SER A 1130 -17.12 -62.69 -68.10
N ASN A 1131 -16.74 -61.73 -68.93
CA ASN A 1131 -15.70 -60.74 -68.62
C ASN A 1131 -15.90 -60.07 -67.26
N ASP A 1132 -14.83 -59.98 -66.47
CA ASP A 1132 -14.84 -59.38 -65.14
C ASP A 1132 -14.63 -57.86 -65.18
N PHE A 1133 -15.31 -57.12 -64.29
CA PHE A 1133 -15.18 -55.68 -64.19
C PHE A 1133 -13.96 -55.28 -63.34
N GLU A 1134 -13.04 -54.50 -63.91
CA GLU A 1134 -11.81 -54.08 -63.21
C GLU A 1134 -11.89 -52.65 -62.65
N GLY A 1135 -12.68 -51.78 -63.29
CA GLY A 1135 -12.87 -50.41 -62.83
C GLY A 1135 -13.51 -49.50 -63.87
N GLU A 1136 -14.04 -48.36 -63.42
CA GLU A 1136 -14.57 -47.33 -64.32
C GLU A 1136 -13.94 -45.96 -64.06
N ALA A 1137 -13.90 -45.16 -65.11
CA ALA A 1137 -13.47 -43.77 -65.05
C ALA A 1137 -14.37 -42.86 -65.88
N PHE A 1138 -14.43 -41.59 -65.51
CA PHE A 1138 -15.30 -40.61 -66.16
C PHE A 1138 -14.53 -39.36 -66.58
N LEU A 1139 -14.77 -38.87 -67.79
CA LEU A 1139 -14.20 -37.62 -68.31
C LEU A 1139 -15.30 -36.70 -68.82
N GLU A 1140 -15.35 -35.47 -68.34
CA GLU A 1140 -16.34 -34.49 -68.79
C GLU A 1140 -15.98 -33.99 -70.21
N ILE A 1141 -16.92 -34.11 -71.16
CA ILE A 1141 -16.66 -33.77 -72.57
C ILE A 1141 -16.40 -32.27 -72.72
N SER A 1142 -17.16 -31.43 -72.02
CA SER A 1142 -17.05 -29.96 -72.08
C SER A 1142 -15.66 -29.42 -71.66
N LYS A 1143 -14.89 -30.21 -70.90
CA LYS A 1143 -13.54 -29.86 -70.40
C LYS A 1143 -12.41 -30.31 -71.35
N ILE A 1144 -12.74 -31.00 -72.45
CA ILE A 1144 -11.74 -31.51 -73.39
C ILE A 1144 -11.15 -30.36 -74.23
N THR A 1145 -9.83 -30.38 -74.40
CA THR A 1145 -9.10 -29.37 -75.18
C THR A 1145 -9.56 -29.35 -76.65
N GLY A 1146 -9.79 -28.15 -77.20
CA GLY A 1146 -10.25 -27.95 -78.58
C GLY A 1146 -11.74 -27.60 -78.72
N ILE A 1147 -12.50 -27.67 -77.62
CA ILE A 1147 -13.88 -27.18 -77.54
C ILE A 1147 -13.83 -25.69 -77.11
N ASN A 1148 -14.52 -24.79 -77.83
CA ASN A 1148 -14.58 -23.33 -77.58
C ASN A 1148 -13.26 -22.51 -77.70
N HIS A 1149 -12.17 -23.01 -78.30
CA HIS A 1149 -10.92 -22.26 -78.49
C HIS A 1149 -10.27 -22.41 -79.88
N ASP A 1150 -9.64 -21.33 -80.36
CA ASP A 1150 -8.96 -21.23 -81.66
C ASP A 1150 -7.91 -22.32 -81.86
N ASN A 1151 -8.02 -23.00 -83.02
CA ASN A 1151 -7.14 -24.03 -83.56
C ASN A 1151 -5.63 -23.77 -83.35
N ARG A 1152 -5.06 -24.18 -82.23
CA ARG A 1152 -3.61 -24.37 -82.10
C ARG A 1152 -3.32 -25.84 -81.81
N PRO A 1153 -2.62 -26.56 -82.71
CA PRO A 1153 -2.01 -27.83 -82.37
C PRO A 1153 -0.86 -27.52 -81.41
N THR A 1154 -1.06 -27.70 -80.11
CA THR A 1154 0.08 -27.87 -79.21
C THR A 1154 0.69 -29.23 -79.52
N ASP A 1155 1.95 -29.26 -79.95
CA ASP A 1155 2.71 -30.47 -80.34
C ASP A 1155 2.84 -31.52 -79.20
N GLU A 1156 2.32 -31.24 -78.00
CA GLU A 1156 2.21 -32.20 -76.90
C GLU A 1156 0.81 -32.17 -76.27
N LEU A 1157 -0.08 -33.08 -76.71
CA LEU A 1157 -1.34 -33.33 -76.01
C LEU A 1157 -1.04 -33.91 -74.63
N LYS A 1158 -1.46 -33.19 -73.58
CA LYS A 1158 -1.27 -33.63 -72.19
C LYS A 1158 -2.06 -34.92 -71.92
N GLN A 1159 -1.40 -35.89 -71.32
CA GLN A 1159 -2.00 -37.14 -70.87
C GLN A 1159 -2.87 -36.88 -69.64
N ILE A 1160 -4.14 -37.27 -69.72
CA ILE A 1160 -5.14 -37.20 -68.66
C ILE A 1160 -5.04 -38.49 -67.85
N GLU A 1161 -4.83 -38.34 -66.54
CA GLU A 1161 -4.80 -39.44 -65.57
C GLU A 1161 -6.15 -39.53 -64.86
N LEU A 1162 -6.77 -40.71 -64.91
CA LEU A 1162 -8.06 -41.00 -64.28
C LEU A 1162 -7.90 -42.22 -63.35
N ALA A 1163 -8.11 -42.03 -62.05
CA ALA A 1163 -8.14 -43.13 -61.09
C ALA A 1163 -9.36 -44.03 -61.35
N LEU A 1164 -9.19 -45.33 -61.33
CA LEU A 1164 -10.30 -46.26 -61.51
C LEU A 1164 -11.13 -46.32 -60.23
N THR A 1165 -12.45 -46.29 -60.39
CA THR A 1165 -13.45 -46.34 -59.30
C THR A 1165 -14.31 -47.59 -59.43
N HIS A 1166 -14.92 -48.03 -58.32
CA HIS A 1166 -15.84 -49.17 -58.32
C HIS A 1166 -17.29 -48.72 -58.07
N PRO A 1167 -18.27 -49.22 -58.85
CA PRO A 1167 -19.69 -48.94 -58.72
C PRO A 1167 -20.24 -49.09 -57.27
N LYS A 1168 -19.86 -50.18 -56.58
CA LYS A 1168 -20.30 -50.57 -55.23
C LYS A 1168 -19.85 -49.66 -54.07
N ALA A 1169 -18.88 -48.76 -54.26
CA ALA A 1169 -18.25 -48.05 -53.14
C ALA A 1169 -19.21 -47.12 -52.38
N LEU A 1170 -20.26 -46.62 -53.05
CA LEU A 1170 -21.31 -45.75 -52.49
C LEU A 1170 -22.64 -46.08 -53.18
N ARG A 1171 -23.64 -46.57 -52.45
CA ARG A 1171 -25.01 -46.68 -53.00
C ARG A 1171 -25.52 -45.28 -53.30
N SER A 1172 -25.62 -44.92 -54.58
CA SER A 1172 -26.19 -43.62 -54.97
C SER A 1172 -27.69 -43.63 -54.73
N ARG A 1173 -28.16 -42.67 -53.91
CA ARG A 1173 -29.58 -42.46 -53.66
C ARG A 1173 -30.37 -42.16 -54.93
N ILE A 1174 -29.71 -41.66 -55.98
CA ILE A 1174 -30.31 -41.42 -57.29
C ILE A 1174 -30.71 -42.75 -57.96
N ILE A 1175 -29.88 -43.79 -57.87
CA ILE A 1175 -30.19 -45.12 -58.42
C ILE A 1175 -31.39 -45.73 -57.70
N GLU A 1176 -31.44 -45.64 -56.38
CA GLU A 1176 -32.58 -46.13 -55.58
C GLU A 1176 -33.90 -45.43 -55.97
N ILE A 1177 -33.86 -44.15 -56.31
CA ILE A 1177 -35.03 -43.40 -56.79
C ILE A 1177 -35.42 -43.82 -58.21
N LEU A 1178 -34.45 -44.02 -59.10
CA LEU A 1178 -34.70 -44.48 -60.47
C LEU A 1178 -35.29 -45.90 -60.50
N GLU A 1179 -34.90 -46.77 -59.55
CA GLU A 1179 -35.48 -48.11 -59.36
C GLU A 1179 -36.97 -48.09 -59.06
N GLN A 1180 -37.45 -47.06 -58.37
CA GLN A 1180 -38.87 -46.89 -58.05
C GLN A 1180 -39.71 -46.49 -59.27
N ARG A 1181 -39.08 -45.99 -60.35
CA ARG A 1181 -39.76 -45.53 -61.58
C ARG A 1181 -39.99 -46.68 -62.57
N VAL A 1182 -40.65 -47.75 -62.11
CA VAL A 1182 -40.87 -48.98 -62.90
C VAL A 1182 -41.67 -48.73 -64.20
N ALA A 1183 -42.49 -47.68 -64.24
CA ALA A 1183 -43.26 -47.30 -65.43
C ALA A 1183 -42.43 -46.53 -66.48
N ASP A 1184 -41.25 -46.03 -66.13
CA ASP A 1184 -40.37 -45.28 -67.03
C ASP A 1184 -39.33 -46.21 -67.66
N LYS A 1185 -39.44 -46.42 -68.98
CA LYS A 1185 -38.52 -47.27 -69.75
C LYS A 1185 -37.07 -46.78 -69.66
N LEU A 1186 -36.85 -45.47 -69.67
CA LEU A 1186 -35.51 -44.88 -69.62
C LEU A 1186 -34.87 -45.08 -68.24
N ALA A 1187 -35.65 -44.98 -67.17
CA ALA A 1187 -35.19 -45.28 -65.82
C ALA A 1187 -34.85 -46.77 -65.64
N THR A 1188 -35.75 -47.66 -66.07
CA THR A 1188 -35.58 -49.12 -65.92
C THR A 1188 -34.40 -49.66 -66.75
N GLU A 1189 -34.22 -49.19 -67.99
CA GLU A 1189 -33.06 -49.57 -68.80
C GLU A 1189 -31.74 -49.06 -68.22
N PHE A 1190 -31.72 -47.82 -67.72
CA PHE A 1190 -30.53 -47.23 -67.10
C PHE A 1190 -30.13 -47.99 -65.83
N VAL A 1191 -31.09 -48.24 -64.93
CA VAL A 1191 -30.88 -49.02 -63.70
C VAL A 1191 -30.40 -50.43 -64.03
N LYS A 1192 -31.03 -51.12 -65.00
CA LYS A 1192 -30.65 -52.48 -65.39
C LYS A 1192 -29.18 -52.54 -65.81
N LYS A 1193 -28.75 -51.66 -66.71
CA LYS A 1193 -27.34 -51.57 -67.15
C LYS A 1193 -26.41 -51.28 -65.99
N ARG A 1194 -26.82 -50.41 -65.05
CA ARG A 1194 -26.00 -50.05 -63.90
C ARG A 1194 -25.85 -51.19 -62.89
N ARG A 1195 -26.93 -51.94 -62.65
CA ARG A 1195 -26.92 -53.15 -61.80
C ARG A 1195 -26.16 -54.31 -62.43
N GLU A 1196 -26.15 -54.44 -63.75
CA GLU A 1196 -25.31 -55.42 -64.46
C GLU A 1196 -23.82 -55.16 -64.19
N ILE A 1197 -23.37 -53.91 -64.34
CA ILE A 1197 -21.98 -53.50 -64.04
C ILE A 1197 -21.67 -53.66 -62.55
N GLU A 1198 -22.64 -53.38 -61.66
CA GLU A 1198 -22.45 -53.59 -60.23
C GLU A 1198 -22.39 -55.06 -59.82
N ASN A 1199 -23.11 -55.96 -60.48
CA ASN A 1199 -23.15 -57.38 -60.07
C ASN A 1199 -21.96 -58.18 -60.60
N GLN A 1200 -21.28 -57.66 -61.63
CA GLN A 1200 -19.92 -58.02 -61.99
C GLN A 1200 -18.94 -57.54 -60.90
#